data_AF-A0A8B8DUU3-F1
#
_entry.id   AF-A0A8B8DUU3-F1
#
_cell.length_a   1.000
_cell.length_b   1.000
_cell.length_c   1.000
_cell.angle_alpha   90.00
_cell.angle_beta   90.00
_cell.angle_gamma   90.00
#
_symmetry.space_group_name_H-M   'P 1'
#
loop_
_entity.id
_entity.type
_entity.pdbx_description
1 polymer ?
#
loop_
_entity_poly.entity_id
_entity_poly.type
_entity_poly.pdbx_seq_one_letter_code
_entity_poly.pdbx_strand_id
1 'polypeptide(L)'
;MTEVDVPQTRPPEPLSIHIVKASNLKLTKIDNGQRPSSGASKGTKGDNVQITVKVEFGEKVLGESPKVECVPDTPADIDYTATLNCSFEDPLVLDEISYKPVVLTVTEVLPKEKKQKEEKTAQLGQCTVDLLPLVKGATRHHYNLVINPLPGSPLETIPPESPKPEMEVVISVQESLLEGTQIDQGNLMTLTVETLYSPPESWTMTGTQYAYASALPIPTSADKESPVVFANGALKPSIDKEPPNRQKKWAVPGSAQANSIFIPDSFLPPDNIDDEDGEFKNKEDREHRHMAETEKLRVTWNTERRCYLDSQATKSFQDKIAKCRYWPVEVMRLPQPAAAKGKKSQNANTVPGLGGGKFKDDEGSISYHGVAFVNLAPLLYPGVKRIRGAYKVHAYTDHAMHEKTKRKTGFGEEAGKIAFNILNRNSASPFPKKAGKEGGEKKEKEVKKGASQTIKSDTGSEMEGQPPVNVEGQQYVDAKSYVMLEISLTRPLIPKRPPEELARRVAEYIPPRPLFPKRTDGAQRAVEDFHNQVGSVANLILDEFRDQFGDLLKTDDEPQTVEAMESRRQKLIYELNSSGKYFAFKEQLKYAVVKIVREKYLKTSAFEDRQELQTFLSELYVYLIDQMHVALGQFLALEDQAPIPKPQTDSAQLKHFAREAEVNGNYELATKYYQERIARNRNDPSHWFDYGTFCLYINDITKAEECFKECIAIDQKHLQGLLLYGVVCTLSERNEAAETFFEAATCVDPKSILAWTMLGLFYDAVNNEIGAEMAYLEANKLNQAAAVAEAKALREEERLARGEHESEDKEIDHDQGGLAPPSVPDIKQPSPPSSDKPPTSARSGKGSISDRRMSASKRSDIHLHPGQSPQLQDNIGSKIKTESSTSRPGSHYKMGSQRGTPQPAEEAEEPPVREPTPVPRCSIYMQAIEWLIEVKAVPFTERALAHELLSPMGGPTSGYHINYARLKLQKKEYKEAENSLDEALQFDYQNPDAWALMGHVKYMTNDVEASRDCYERTISFTTDAAEMHSIYLRLASIYLQEEKFSNAKNTFLLACKRSPSCVSWLGVGIACYRLGELAEAEDALSEANILNNTDPEVWGYLSLVCLKTGRQLEAEQAYKYALKLNLSDYDLLGEIHQVQQDVGFGNPEF
;
A
#
# COMPACT_ATOMS: atom_id res chain seq x y z
N MET A 1 -4.41 -50.83 -1.77
CA MET A 1 -5.85 -51.20 -1.84
C MET A 1 -6.43 -51.00 -0.45
N THR A 2 -6.81 -49.77 -0.14
CA THR A 2 -7.88 -49.49 0.83
C THR A 2 -9.20 -49.55 0.07
N GLU A 3 -10.29 -49.79 0.78
CA GLU A 3 -11.62 -49.75 0.18
C GLU A 3 -11.91 -48.31 -0.28
N VAL A 4 -12.47 -48.18 -1.48
CA VAL A 4 -12.91 -46.87 -1.98
C VAL A 4 -14.29 -46.64 -1.39
N ASP A 5 -14.40 -45.68 -0.48
CA ASP A 5 -15.70 -45.18 -0.01
C ASP A 5 -16.53 -44.76 -1.23
N VAL A 6 -17.55 -45.55 -1.54
CA VAL A 6 -18.60 -45.13 -2.47
C VAL A 6 -19.39 -44.05 -1.73
N PRO A 7 -19.43 -42.80 -2.22
CA PRO A 7 -20.15 -41.75 -1.53
C PRO A 7 -21.61 -42.16 -1.37
N GLN A 8 -22.08 -42.24 -0.13
CA GLN A 8 -23.49 -42.48 0.16
C GLN A 8 -24.26 -41.23 -0.24
N THR A 9 -24.90 -41.27 -1.40
CA THR A 9 -25.58 -40.10 -1.95
C THR A 9 -26.69 -39.63 -1.01
N ARG A 10 -26.61 -38.37 -0.56
CA ARG A 10 -27.51 -37.81 0.45
C ARG A 10 -28.92 -37.74 -0.16
N PRO A 11 -29.95 -38.31 0.50
CA PRO A 11 -31.31 -38.25 -0.04
C PRO A 11 -31.77 -36.80 -0.17
N PRO A 12 -32.54 -36.45 -1.22
CA PRO A 12 -32.96 -35.06 -1.46
C PRO A 12 -33.90 -34.57 -0.35
N GLU A 13 -33.39 -33.67 0.49
CA GLU A 13 -34.14 -33.07 1.59
C GLU A 13 -35.10 -31.96 1.13
N PRO A 14 -36.25 -31.77 1.81
CA PRO A 14 -37.20 -30.70 1.50
C PRO A 14 -36.76 -29.37 2.14
N LEU A 15 -36.36 -28.41 1.31
CA LEU A 15 -36.20 -27.01 1.73
C LEU A 15 -37.59 -26.45 2.06
N SER A 16 -37.77 -26.04 3.31
CA SER A 16 -39.07 -25.58 3.83
C SER A 16 -39.17 -24.06 3.80
N ILE A 17 -40.29 -23.55 3.27
CA ILE A 17 -40.65 -22.14 3.19
C ILE A 17 -41.94 -21.97 4.01
N HIS A 18 -41.79 -21.53 5.26
CA HIS A 18 -42.88 -21.37 6.23
C HIS A 18 -43.33 -19.91 6.28
N ILE A 19 -44.57 -19.67 5.88
CA ILE A 19 -45.24 -18.36 5.94
C ILE A 19 -45.96 -18.29 7.29
N VAL A 20 -45.48 -17.43 8.18
CA VAL A 20 -46.02 -17.32 9.54
C VAL A 20 -47.33 -16.55 9.53
N LYS A 21 -47.29 -15.29 9.07
CA LYS A 21 -48.42 -14.34 9.11
C LYS A 21 -48.22 -13.19 8.13
N ALA A 22 -49.30 -12.50 7.77
CA ALA A 22 -49.28 -11.24 7.03
C ALA A 22 -49.94 -10.11 7.85
N SER A 23 -49.39 -8.89 7.76
CA SER A 23 -49.77 -7.72 8.57
C SER A 23 -50.14 -6.52 7.69
N ASN A 24 -50.90 -5.58 8.26
CA ASN A 24 -51.27 -4.28 7.66
C ASN A 24 -52.00 -4.36 6.30
N LEU A 25 -52.69 -5.47 6.00
CA LEU A 25 -53.50 -5.64 4.79
C LEU A 25 -54.80 -4.82 4.83
N LYS A 26 -54.70 -3.50 4.64
CA LYS A 26 -55.85 -2.59 4.62
C LYS A 26 -56.54 -2.57 3.25
N LEU A 27 -57.61 -3.35 3.15
CA LEU A 27 -58.37 -3.55 1.91
C LEU A 27 -59.65 -2.67 1.89
N THR A 28 -59.48 -1.42 1.49
CA THR A 28 -60.61 -0.49 1.28
C THR A 28 -61.26 -0.71 -0.08
N LYS A 29 -62.60 -0.90 -0.09
CA LYS A 29 -63.37 -0.95 -1.34
C LYS A 29 -63.29 0.40 -2.07
N ILE A 30 -62.84 0.37 -3.32
CA ILE A 30 -62.91 1.52 -4.23
C ILE A 30 -64.38 1.73 -4.61
N ASP A 31 -64.98 2.79 -4.07
CA ASP A 31 -66.38 3.10 -4.29
C ASP A 31 -66.56 3.77 -5.66
N ASN A 32 -67.09 3.02 -6.64
CA ASN A 32 -67.28 3.50 -8.01
C ASN A 32 -68.37 4.60 -8.04
N GLY A 33 -67.90 5.84 -8.11
CA GLY A 33 -68.65 7.00 -7.62
C GLY A 33 -70.06 7.22 -8.19
N GLN A 34 -71.04 7.27 -7.28
CA GLN A 34 -72.21 8.14 -7.42
C GLN A 34 -72.32 9.05 -6.19
N ARG A 35 -73.02 10.18 -6.35
CA ARG A 35 -72.98 11.31 -5.40
C ARG A 35 -73.52 10.92 -4.01
N PRO A 36 -72.95 11.46 -2.92
CA PRO A 36 -73.55 11.31 -1.60
C PRO A 36 -74.88 12.06 -1.53
N SER A 37 -75.87 11.44 -0.89
CA SER A 37 -77.03 12.12 -0.33
C SER A 37 -77.20 11.67 1.13
N SER A 38 -77.67 12.57 1.98
CA SER A 38 -77.58 12.43 3.44
C SER A 38 -78.47 11.31 3.99
N GLY A 39 -77.88 10.37 4.74
CA GLY A 39 -78.62 9.37 5.50
C GLY A 39 -77.74 8.63 6.50
N ALA A 40 -77.83 8.97 7.78
CA ALA A 40 -77.13 8.24 8.83
C ALA A 40 -77.74 6.84 9.01
N SER A 41 -76.97 5.79 8.71
CA SER A 41 -77.36 4.39 8.95
C SER A 41 -76.30 3.66 9.78
N LYS A 42 -76.73 2.64 10.51
CA LYS A 42 -75.91 1.91 11.48
C LYS A 42 -74.76 1.17 10.80
N GLY A 43 -73.60 1.12 11.46
CA GLY A 43 -72.44 0.36 10.99
C GLY A 43 -72.80 -1.11 10.72
N THR A 44 -72.78 -1.50 9.45
CA THR A 44 -72.68 -2.91 9.06
C THR A 44 -71.34 -3.46 9.52
N LYS A 45 -71.32 -4.77 9.82
CA LYS A 45 -70.09 -5.48 10.20
C LYS A 45 -69.02 -5.29 9.11
N GLY A 46 -67.74 -5.30 9.50
CA GLY A 46 -66.67 -5.46 8.53
C GLY A 46 -66.87 -6.74 7.73
N ASP A 47 -66.71 -6.65 6.41
CA ASP A 47 -66.65 -7.83 5.56
C ASP A 47 -65.30 -8.52 5.82
N ASN A 48 -65.31 -9.72 6.43
CA ASN A 48 -64.10 -10.52 6.59
C ASN A 48 -63.55 -10.86 5.19
N VAL A 49 -62.35 -10.36 4.87
CA VAL A 49 -61.73 -10.64 3.57
C VAL A 49 -60.94 -11.94 3.67
N GLN A 50 -61.15 -12.88 2.76
CA GLN A 50 -60.38 -14.12 2.68
C GLN A 50 -59.19 -13.94 1.75
N ILE A 51 -57.98 -14.27 2.22
CA ILE A 51 -56.76 -14.29 1.39
C ILE A 51 -56.24 -15.71 1.18
N THR A 52 -55.52 -15.93 0.08
CA THR A 52 -54.56 -17.03 -0.09
C THR A 52 -53.19 -16.48 -0.47
N VAL A 53 -52.13 -17.20 -0.13
CA VAL A 53 -50.76 -16.92 -0.57
C VAL A 53 -50.26 -18.06 -1.43
N LYS A 54 -49.92 -17.76 -2.69
CA LYS A 54 -49.34 -18.70 -3.65
C LYS A 54 -47.82 -18.62 -3.59
N VAL A 55 -47.15 -19.78 -3.54
CA VAL A 55 -45.70 -19.91 -3.47
C VAL A 55 -45.17 -20.43 -4.80
N GLU A 56 -44.22 -19.70 -5.41
CA GLU A 56 -43.63 -20.06 -6.70
C GLU A 56 -42.09 -19.96 -6.66
N PHE A 57 -41.40 -20.90 -7.32
CA PHE A 57 -39.95 -20.87 -7.50
C PHE A 57 -39.62 -21.11 -8.99
N GLY A 58 -39.11 -20.08 -9.65
CA GLY A 58 -38.96 -20.06 -11.11
C GLY A 58 -40.30 -20.23 -11.83
N GLU A 59 -40.51 -21.41 -12.44
CA GLU A 59 -41.76 -21.78 -13.13
C GLU A 59 -42.61 -22.80 -12.34
N LYS A 60 -42.11 -23.26 -11.18
CA LYS A 60 -42.77 -24.28 -10.36
C LYS A 60 -43.63 -23.60 -9.29
N VAL A 61 -44.94 -23.85 -9.31
CA VAL A 61 -45.81 -23.56 -8.16
C VAL A 61 -45.53 -24.61 -7.10
N LEU A 62 -45.04 -24.19 -5.93
CA LEU A 62 -44.73 -25.09 -4.81
C LEU A 62 -45.98 -25.37 -3.96
N GLY A 63 -46.92 -24.43 -3.92
CA GLY A 63 -48.17 -24.57 -3.18
C GLY A 63 -49.01 -23.30 -3.16
N GLU A 64 -50.17 -23.39 -2.51
CA GLU A 64 -51.05 -22.27 -2.18
C GLU A 64 -51.62 -22.51 -0.79
N SER A 65 -51.66 -21.46 0.04
CA SER A 65 -52.12 -21.55 1.42
C SER A 65 -53.61 -21.92 1.51
N PRO A 66 -54.09 -22.44 2.66
CA PRO A 66 -55.52 -22.37 2.98
C PRO A 66 -56.01 -20.91 2.95
N LYS A 67 -57.34 -20.74 2.85
CA LYS A 67 -57.97 -19.41 2.95
C LYS A 67 -57.94 -18.92 4.39
N VAL A 68 -57.40 -17.74 4.61
CA VAL A 68 -57.30 -17.10 5.93
C VAL A 68 -58.21 -15.88 5.95
N GLU A 69 -59.03 -15.73 7.00
CA GLU A 69 -59.87 -14.54 7.19
C GLU A 69 -59.06 -13.42 7.85
N CYS A 70 -58.85 -12.34 7.09
CA CYS A 70 -58.22 -11.11 7.56
C CYS A 70 -59.25 -10.25 8.29
N VAL A 71 -58.96 -9.94 9.56
CA VAL A 71 -59.66 -8.90 10.33
C VAL A 71 -58.80 -7.63 10.30
N PRO A 72 -59.38 -6.44 9.99
CA PRO A 72 -58.63 -5.18 9.94
C PRO A 72 -57.86 -4.89 11.23
N ASP A 73 -56.68 -4.31 11.09
CA ASP A 73 -55.77 -3.91 12.19
C ASP A 73 -55.26 -5.06 13.10
N THR A 74 -55.43 -6.31 12.67
CA THR A 74 -54.77 -7.49 13.27
C THR A 74 -53.95 -8.26 12.23
N PRO A 75 -52.82 -8.89 12.60
CA PRO A 75 -52.11 -9.80 11.71
C PRO A 75 -52.97 -11.03 11.41
N ALA A 76 -52.91 -11.50 10.16
CA ALA A 76 -53.52 -12.74 9.73
C ALA A 76 -52.48 -13.86 9.82
N ASP A 77 -52.61 -14.74 10.82
CA ASP A 77 -51.77 -15.94 10.95
C ASP A 77 -52.09 -16.93 9.82
N ILE A 78 -51.08 -17.27 9.02
CA ILE A 78 -51.21 -18.09 7.81
C ILE A 78 -50.73 -19.52 8.06
N ASP A 79 -49.69 -19.68 8.88
CA ASP A 79 -49.06 -20.94 9.31
C ASP A 79 -48.96 -22.01 8.20
N TYR A 80 -48.40 -21.61 7.05
CA TYR A 80 -48.36 -22.45 5.85
C TYR A 80 -46.92 -22.76 5.42
N THR A 81 -46.58 -24.04 5.32
CA THR A 81 -45.27 -24.49 4.80
C THR A 81 -45.40 -25.03 3.38
N ALA A 82 -44.68 -24.41 2.44
CA ALA A 82 -44.39 -24.99 1.13
C ALA A 82 -43.02 -25.66 1.14
N THR A 83 -42.85 -26.75 0.39
CA THR A 83 -41.60 -27.52 0.32
C THR A 83 -41.01 -27.51 -1.09
N LEU A 84 -39.75 -27.10 -1.20
CA LEU A 84 -38.94 -27.20 -2.42
C LEU A 84 -38.02 -28.43 -2.32
N ASN A 85 -38.35 -29.49 -3.05
CA ASN A 85 -37.52 -30.68 -3.13
C ASN A 85 -36.39 -30.45 -4.16
N CYS A 86 -35.15 -30.49 -3.69
CA CYS A 86 -33.95 -30.28 -4.51
C CYS A 86 -32.93 -31.39 -4.27
N SER A 87 -32.15 -31.73 -5.31
CA SER A 87 -30.91 -32.48 -5.13
C SER A 87 -29.80 -31.48 -4.86
N PHE A 88 -29.15 -31.57 -3.70
CA PHE A 88 -28.09 -30.65 -3.30
C PHE A 88 -26.69 -31.11 -3.78
N GLU A 89 -26.59 -32.29 -4.38
CA GLU A 89 -25.38 -32.79 -5.05
C GLU A 89 -25.22 -32.26 -6.49
N ASP A 90 -26.25 -31.65 -7.09
CA ASP A 90 -26.18 -31.07 -8.43
C ASP A 90 -25.82 -29.56 -8.37
N PRO A 91 -24.63 -29.15 -8.85
CA PRO A 91 -24.23 -27.74 -8.88
C PRO A 91 -25.20 -26.84 -9.64
N LEU A 92 -25.94 -27.37 -10.63
CA LEU A 92 -26.92 -26.59 -11.38
C LEU A 92 -28.14 -26.23 -10.52
N VAL A 93 -28.56 -27.11 -9.61
CA VAL A 93 -29.68 -26.86 -8.69
C VAL A 93 -29.28 -25.86 -7.60
N LEU A 94 -28.05 -25.98 -7.08
CA LEU A 94 -27.46 -24.99 -6.16
C LEU A 94 -27.31 -23.62 -6.83
N ASP A 95 -26.90 -23.58 -8.10
CA ASP A 95 -26.87 -22.37 -8.90
C ASP A 95 -28.29 -21.76 -9.01
N GLU A 96 -29.32 -22.53 -9.38
CA GLU A 96 -30.70 -22.03 -9.44
C GLU A 96 -31.18 -21.41 -8.13
N ILE A 97 -30.86 -22.02 -6.98
CA ILE A 97 -31.19 -21.49 -5.65
C ILE A 97 -30.48 -20.16 -5.37
N SER A 98 -29.28 -19.93 -5.92
CA SER A 98 -28.51 -18.71 -5.68
C SER A 98 -29.04 -17.45 -6.37
N TYR A 99 -29.77 -17.59 -7.50
CA TYR A 99 -30.22 -16.45 -8.33
C TYR A 99 -31.73 -16.36 -8.60
N LYS A 100 -32.52 -17.39 -8.31
CA LYS A 100 -33.99 -17.32 -8.45
C LYS A 100 -34.63 -16.99 -7.11
N PRO A 101 -35.43 -15.91 -7.00
CA PRO A 101 -36.22 -15.68 -5.81
C PRO A 101 -37.36 -16.70 -5.72
N VAL A 102 -37.82 -16.98 -4.49
CA VAL A 102 -39.18 -17.50 -4.28
C VAL A 102 -40.14 -16.32 -4.35
N VAL A 103 -41.16 -16.40 -5.19
CA VAL A 103 -42.20 -15.37 -5.30
C VAL A 103 -43.41 -15.79 -4.46
N LEU A 104 -43.81 -14.93 -3.53
CA LEU A 104 -45.01 -15.09 -2.72
C LEU A 104 -46.07 -14.11 -3.24
N THR A 105 -47.16 -14.62 -3.81
CA THR A 105 -48.25 -13.80 -4.36
C THR A 105 -49.47 -13.87 -3.46
N VAL A 106 -49.85 -12.74 -2.85
CA VAL A 106 -51.02 -12.61 -1.97
C VAL A 106 -52.25 -12.28 -2.81
N THR A 107 -53.32 -13.04 -2.64
CA THR A 107 -54.54 -12.98 -3.46
C THR A 107 -55.79 -12.89 -2.59
N GLU A 108 -56.64 -11.89 -2.83
CA GLU A 108 -57.98 -11.77 -2.24
C GLU A 108 -58.97 -12.70 -2.96
N VAL A 109 -59.81 -13.37 -2.19
CA VAL A 109 -60.90 -14.22 -2.66
C VAL A 109 -62.24 -13.52 -2.40
N LEU A 110 -62.85 -12.96 -3.46
CA LEU A 110 -64.09 -12.21 -3.33
C LEU A 110 -65.30 -13.14 -3.06
N PRO A 111 -66.32 -12.70 -2.30
CA PRO A 111 -67.50 -13.51 -1.99
C PRO A 111 -68.25 -13.99 -3.24
N LYS A 112 -68.66 -15.27 -3.26
CA LYS A 112 -69.46 -15.84 -4.36
C LYS A 112 -70.82 -15.15 -4.49
N GLU A 113 -71.03 -14.41 -5.58
CA GLU A 113 -72.37 -14.02 -6.02
C GLU A 113 -73.19 -15.26 -6.43
N LYS A 114 -74.50 -15.27 -6.13
CA LYS A 114 -75.42 -16.42 -6.27
C LYS A 114 -75.70 -16.90 -7.73
N LYS A 115 -74.88 -16.50 -8.71
CA LYS A 115 -74.97 -16.94 -10.12
C LYS A 115 -73.63 -17.32 -10.76
N GLN A 116 -72.49 -17.13 -10.09
CA GLN A 116 -71.18 -17.47 -10.65
C GLN A 116 -70.76 -18.89 -10.26
N LYS A 117 -70.05 -19.58 -11.17
CA LYS A 117 -69.65 -20.99 -11.02
C LYS A 117 -68.21 -21.17 -10.54
N GLU A 118 -67.40 -20.12 -10.67
CA GLU A 118 -66.02 -20.02 -10.23
C GLU A 118 -65.92 -18.83 -9.25
N GLU A 119 -64.87 -18.79 -8.42
CA GLU A 119 -64.66 -17.69 -7.47
C GLU A 119 -63.87 -16.57 -8.15
N LYS A 120 -64.24 -15.32 -7.89
CA LYS A 120 -63.53 -14.17 -8.44
C LYS A 120 -62.40 -13.79 -7.50
N THR A 121 -61.16 -13.93 -7.94
CA THR A 121 -59.97 -13.56 -7.18
C THR A 121 -59.37 -12.24 -7.68
N ALA A 122 -58.67 -11.53 -6.80
CA ALA A 122 -57.91 -10.32 -7.13
C ALA A 122 -56.51 -10.42 -6.51
N GLN A 123 -55.45 -10.20 -7.30
CA GLN A 123 -54.08 -10.23 -6.77
C GLN A 123 -53.80 -8.92 -6.04
N LEU A 124 -53.40 -9.01 -4.78
CA LEU A 124 -53.15 -7.84 -3.92
C LEU A 124 -51.72 -7.35 -4.06
N GLY A 125 -50.75 -8.27 -4.05
CA GLY A 125 -49.35 -7.92 -4.04
C GLY A 125 -48.43 -9.12 -4.07
N GLN A 126 -47.12 -8.84 -4.16
CA GLN A 126 -46.06 -9.84 -4.16
C GLN A 126 -44.93 -9.42 -3.23
N CYS A 127 -44.20 -10.39 -2.68
CA CYS A 127 -42.85 -10.19 -2.18
C CYS A 127 -41.94 -11.34 -2.63
N THR A 128 -40.63 -11.12 -2.58
CA THR A 128 -39.61 -12.09 -2.99
C THR A 128 -38.77 -12.52 -1.80
N VAL A 129 -38.61 -13.83 -1.62
CA VAL A 129 -37.72 -14.43 -0.61
C VAL A 129 -36.41 -14.80 -1.29
N ASP A 130 -35.30 -14.33 -0.72
CA ASP A 130 -33.95 -14.71 -1.14
C ASP A 130 -33.56 -16.02 -0.44
N LEU A 131 -33.03 -17.01 -1.17
CA LEU A 131 -32.57 -18.28 -0.60
C LEU A 131 -31.06 -18.28 -0.28
N LEU A 132 -30.36 -17.19 -0.58
CA LEU A 132 -28.91 -17.07 -0.42
C LEU A 132 -28.36 -17.39 0.99
N PRO A 133 -29.05 -17.09 2.11
CA PRO A 133 -28.55 -17.49 3.44
C PRO A 133 -28.31 -18.99 3.58
N LEU A 134 -29.13 -19.82 2.92
CA LEU A 134 -29.00 -21.28 2.98
C LEU A 134 -27.79 -21.77 2.17
N VAL A 135 -27.52 -21.14 1.02
CA VAL A 135 -26.31 -21.39 0.21
C VAL A 135 -25.05 -20.93 0.95
N LYS A 136 -25.16 -19.94 1.86
CA LYS A 136 -24.09 -19.52 2.78
C LYS A 136 -23.98 -20.38 4.05
N GLY A 137 -24.69 -21.51 4.12
CA GLY A 137 -24.60 -22.49 5.20
C GLY A 137 -25.52 -22.28 6.40
N ALA A 138 -26.44 -21.31 6.37
CA ALA A 138 -27.45 -21.19 7.41
C ALA A 138 -28.51 -22.30 7.29
N THR A 139 -28.83 -22.99 8.39
CA THR A 139 -29.92 -23.99 8.40
C THR A 139 -31.30 -23.36 8.55
N ARG A 140 -31.39 -22.14 9.06
CA ARG A 140 -32.64 -21.37 9.20
C ARG A 140 -32.38 -19.88 9.04
N HIS A 141 -33.27 -19.19 8.34
CA HIS A 141 -33.28 -17.72 8.24
C HIS A 141 -34.72 -17.19 8.39
N HIS A 142 -34.85 -15.94 8.83
CA HIS A 142 -36.13 -15.30 9.12
C HIS A 142 -36.19 -13.93 8.44
N TYR A 143 -37.27 -13.70 7.70
CA TYR A 143 -37.53 -12.49 6.94
C TYR A 143 -38.82 -11.84 7.40
N ASN A 144 -38.83 -10.51 7.48
CA ASN A 144 -40.04 -9.71 7.38
C ASN A 144 -39.98 -8.97 6.04
N LEU A 145 -40.93 -9.24 5.13
CA LEU A 145 -40.91 -8.78 3.76
C LEU A 145 -42.04 -7.81 3.48
N VAL A 146 -41.75 -6.67 2.87
CA VAL A 146 -42.78 -5.75 2.38
C VAL A 146 -43.50 -6.37 1.18
N ILE A 147 -44.84 -6.40 1.25
CA ILE A 147 -45.71 -6.85 0.17
C ILE A 147 -45.87 -5.70 -0.83
N ASN A 148 -45.19 -5.75 -1.96
CA ASN A 148 -45.33 -4.73 -3.01
C ASN A 148 -46.71 -4.84 -3.68
N PRO A 149 -47.47 -3.75 -3.83
CA PRO A 149 -48.73 -3.76 -4.55
C PRO A 149 -48.52 -4.09 -6.04
N LEU A 150 -49.48 -4.79 -6.63
CA LEU A 150 -49.56 -5.02 -8.08
C LEU A 150 -50.46 -3.95 -8.74
N PRO A 151 -50.25 -3.60 -10.04
CA PRO A 151 -51.03 -2.57 -10.70
C PRO A 151 -52.54 -2.89 -10.74
N GLY A 152 -53.36 -1.98 -10.23
CA GLY A 152 -54.81 -2.16 -10.05
C GLY A 152 -55.22 -2.85 -8.74
N SER A 153 -54.29 -3.04 -7.80
CA SER A 153 -54.58 -3.58 -6.46
C SER A 153 -55.19 -2.52 -5.52
N PRO A 154 -56.07 -2.90 -4.57
CA PRO A 154 -56.46 -2.02 -3.46
C PRO A 154 -55.24 -1.48 -2.69
N LEU A 155 -54.17 -2.29 -2.55
CA LEU A 155 -52.95 -1.91 -1.82
C LEU A 155 -52.15 -0.77 -2.51
N GLU A 156 -52.41 -0.48 -3.79
CA GLU A 156 -51.79 0.63 -4.53
C GLU A 156 -52.28 2.01 -4.04
N THR A 157 -53.42 2.06 -3.34
CA THR A 157 -54.07 3.30 -2.87
C THR A 157 -53.76 3.69 -1.42
N ILE A 158 -52.82 3.00 -0.78
CA ILE A 158 -52.48 3.16 0.64
C ILE A 158 -51.66 4.46 0.87
N PRO A 159 -52.06 5.36 1.79
CA PRO A 159 -51.31 6.59 2.06
C PRO A 159 -49.90 6.32 2.65
N PRO A 160 -48.89 7.14 2.31
CA PRO A 160 -47.49 6.89 2.70
C PRO A 160 -47.21 6.98 4.21
N GLU A 161 -48.08 7.65 4.97
CA GLU A 161 -48.01 7.74 6.44
C GLU A 161 -48.52 6.49 7.17
N SER A 162 -49.13 5.54 6.45
CA SER A 162 -49.73 4.34 7.05
C SER A 162 -48.80 3.11 6.94
N PRO A 163 -48.84 2.18 7.90
CA PRO A 163 -47.87 1.09 7.97
C PRO A 163 -47.99 0.16 6.76
N LYS A 164 -46.84 -0.18 6.17
CA LYS A 164 -46.78 -0.96 4.93
C LYS A 164 -47.28 -2.39 5.14
N PRO A 165 -47.92 -3.02 4.14
CA PRO A 165 -48.28 -4.42 4.20
C PRO A 165 -47.01 -5.29 4.25
N GLU A 166 -46.95 -6.21 5.20
CA GLU A 166 -45.75 -6.97 5.58
C GLU A 166 -46.06 -8.45 5.72
N MET A 167 -45.08 -9.33 5.47
CA MET A 167 -45.24 -10.79 5.60
C MET A 167 -44.01 -11.41 6.26
N GLU A 168 -44.25 -12.17 7.34
CA GLU A 168 -43.23 -12.85 8.12
C GLU A 168 -43.01 -14.27 7.58
N VAL A 169 -41.78 -14.57 7.15
CA VAL A 169 -41.41 -15.81 6.45
C VAL A 169 -40.15 -16.41 7.04
N VAL A 170 -40.17 -17.71 7.32
CA VAL A 170 -39.02 -18.50 7.74
C VAL A 170 -38.64 -19.48 6.64
N ILE A 171 -37.37 -19.49 6.24
CA ILE A 171 -36.81 -20.55 5.39
C ILE A 171 -35.91 -21.45 6.23
N SER A 172 -36.00 -22.77 6.03
CA SER A 172 -35.22 -23.74 6.81
C SER A 172 -34.98 -25.07 6.10
N VAL A 173 -33.85 -25.69 6.44
CA VAL A 173 -33.39 -27.03 6.04
C VAL A 173 -32.94 -27.79 7.29
N GLN A 174 -32.87 -29.13 7.26
CA GLN A 174 -32.51 -29.90 8.46
C GLN A 174 -31.00 -29.79 8.76
N GLU A 175 -30.17 -30.01 7.74
CA GLU A 175 -28.74 -29.73 7.78
C GLU A 175 -28.36 -28.72 6.68
N SER A 176 -27.12 -28.21 6.70
CA SER A 176 -26.65 -27.26 5.68
C SER A 176 -26.80 -27.80 4.25
N LEU A 177 -27.07 -26.91 3.30
CA LEU A 177 -27.11 -27.24 1.86
C LEU A 177 -25.74 -27.63 1.30
N LEU A 178 -24.68 -27.15 1.93
CA LEU A 178 -23.29 -27.41 1.59
C LEU A 178 -22.52 -27.82 2.84
N GLU A 179 -21.64 -28.81 2.73
CA GLU A 179 -20.68 -29.13 3.80
C GLU A 179 -19.72 -27.96 4.04
N GLY A 180 -19.15 -27.85 5.25
CA GLY A 180 -18.13 -26.84 5.54
C GLY A 180 -16.95 -26.88 4.57
N THR A 181 -16.52 -28.08 4.20
CA THR A 181 -15.51 -28.36 3.15
C THR A 181 -15.88 -27.79 1.78
N GLN A 182 -17.17 -27.86 1.39
CA GLN A 182 -17.68 -27.34 0.13
C GLN A 182 -17.79 -25.81 0.17
N ILE A 183 -18.22 -25.23 1.30
CA ILE A 183 -18.23 -23.77 1.53
C ILE A 183 -16.78 -23.22 1.53
N ASP A 184 -15.83 -23.96 2.11
CA ASP A 184 -14.43 -23.56 2.21
C ASP A 184 -13.62 -23.77 0.92
N GLN A 185 -14.11 -24.52 -0.06
CA GLN A 185 -13.45 -24.71 -1.36
C GLN A 185 -14.21 -24.09 -2.55
N GLY A 186 -15.54 -24.02 -2.49
CA GLY A 186 -16.38 -23.32 -3.48
C GLY A 186 -16.45 -21.81 -3.24
N ASN A 187 -16.94 -21.07 -4.22
CA ASN A 187 -17.06 -19.62 -4.12
C ASN A 187 -18.42 -19.15 -4.69
N LEU A 188 -18.97 -18.11 -4.09
CA LEU A 188 -20.16 -17.44 -4.63
C LEU A 188 -19.71 -16.18 -5.35
N MET A 189 -19.86 -16.21 -6.68
CA MET A 189 -19.65 -15.07 -7.57
C MET A 189 -20.95 -14.30 -7.78
N THR A 190 -20.85 -13.00 -7.97
CA THR A 190 -21.96 -12.08 -8.20
C THR A 190 -21.61 -11.19 -9.38
N LEU A 191 -22.45 -11.27 -10.42
CA LEU A 191 -22.26 -10.58 -11.69
C LEU A 191 -23.34 -9.51 -11.80
N THR A 192 -22.95 -8.24 -11.93
CA THR A 192 -23.90 -7.13 -12.09
C THR A 192 -23.67 -6.43 -13.42
N VAL A 193 -24.66 -6.43 -14.30
CA VAL A 193 -24.66 -5.59 -15.51
C VAL A 193 -25.52 -4.37 -15.24
N GLU A 194 -24.90 -3.20 -15.26
CA GLU A 194 -25.59 -1.93 -15.03
C GLU A 194 -26.16 -1.40 -16.35
N THR A 195 -25.31 -0.77 -17.15
CA THR A 195 -25.71 0.07 -18.28
C THR A 195 -24.68 0.04 -19.41
N LEU A 196 -25.15 -0.01 -20.65
CA LEU A 196 -24.39 0.27 -21.86
C LEU A 196 -24.62 1.74 -22.25
N TYR A 197 -23.55 2.52 -22.24
CA TYR A 197 -23.53 3.93 -22.61
C TYR A 197 -23.01 4.13 -24.04
N SER A 198 -23.43 5.23 -24.68
CA SER A 198 -23.19 5.49 -26.11
C SER A 198 -23.47 4.30 -27.03
N PRO A 199 -24.68 3.69 -27.02
CA PRO A 199 -25.04 2.63 -27.96
C PRO A 199 -25.05 3.14 -29.41
N PRO A 200 -25.03 2.24 -30.41
CA PRO A 200 -25.11 2.58 -31.83
C PRO A 200 -26.24 3.57 -32.16
N GLU A 201 -25.94 4.63 -32.91
CA GLU A 201 -26.89 5.74 -33.20
C GLU A 201 -28.15 5.29 -33.97
N SER A 202 -28.07 4.15 -34.65
CA SER A 202 -29.18 3.47 -35.31
C SER A 202 -30.25 2.92 -34.34
N TRP A 203 -29.98 2.88 -33.04
CA TRP A 203 -30.91 2.41 -32.01
C TRP A 203 -31.85 3.52 -31.55
N THR A 204 -32.88 3.79 -32.34
CA THR A 204 -33.90 4.82 -32.03
C THR A 204 -35.01 4.28 -31.11
N MET A 205 -35.62 5.15 -30.31
CA MET A 205 -36.77 4.83 -29.46
C MET A 205 -38.10 4.72 -30.25
N THR A 206 -38.10 5.07 -31.53
CA THR A 206 -39.30 5.24 -32.36
C THR A 206 -39.34 4.21 -33.51
N GLY A 207 -39.99 3.07 -33.29
CA GLY A 207 -40.15 2.05 -34.33
C GLY A 207 -40.53 0.68 -33.76
N THR A 208 -40.07 -0.38 -34.43
CA THR A 208 -40.10 -1.75 -33.91
C THR A 208 -39.33 -1.81 -32.59
N GLN A 209 -39.96 -2.34 -31.54
CA GLN A 209 -39.27 -2.54 -30.27
C GLN A 209 -38.32 -3.75 -30.37
N TYR A 210 -37.10 -3.58 -29.88
CA TYR A 210 -36.08 -4.61 -29.79
C TYR A 210 -35.72 -4.84 -28.32
N ALA A 211 -35.30 -6.06 -28.01
CA ALA A 211 -34.75 -6.38 -26.71
C ALA A 211 -33.22 -6.40 -26.77
N TYR A 212 -32.59 -5.85 -25.74
CA TYR A 212 -31.13 -5.81 -25.63
C TYR A 212 -30.68 -6.85 -24.61
N ALA A 213 -29.60 -7.57 -24.94
CA ALA A 213 -29.02 -8.59 -24.08
C ALA A 213 -27.51 -8.42 -23.96
N SER A 214 -26.98 -8.79 -22.81
CA SER A 214 -25.55 -9.04 -22.62
C SER A 214 -25.33 -10.44 -22.07
N ALA A 215 -24.22 -11.08 -22.41
CA ALA A 215 -23.92 -12.44 -21.99
C ALA A 215 -22.43 -12.68 -21.78
N LEU A 216 -22.08 -13.54 -20.84
CA LEU A 216 -20.71 -13.98 -20.58
C LEU A 216 -20.67 -15.46 -20.16
N PRO A 217 -19.64 -16.22 -20.54
CA PRO A 217 -19.52 -17.62 -20.15
C PRO A 217 -19.03 -17.72 -18.70
N ILE A 218 -19.60 -18.63 -17.90
CA ILE A 218 -19.16 -18.92 -16.52
C ILE A 218 -18.82 -20.41 -16.39
N PRO A 219 -17.69 -20.79 -15.75
CA PRO A 219 -17.38 -22.18 -15.44
C PRO A 219 -18.44 -22.83 -14.54
N THR A 220 -18.90 -24.02 -14.92
CA THR A 220 -19.84 -24.85 -14.14
C THR A 220 -19.23 -26.20 -13.73
N SER A 221 -18.08 -26.55 -14.29
CA SER A 221 -17.18 -27.61 -13.81
C SER A 221 -15.76 -27.35 -14.35
N ALA A 222 -14.83 -28.30 -14.19
CA ALA A 222 -13.49 -28.22 -14.76
C ALA A 222 -13.48 -27.86 -16.26
N ASP A 223 -14.18 -28.66 -17.08
CA ASP A 223 -14.18 -28.55 -18.54
C ASP A 223 -15.41 -27.82 -19.12
N LYS A 224 -16.49 -27.63 -18.34
CA LYS A 224 -17.76 -27.08 -18.83
C LYS A 224 -17.95 -25.62 -18.43
N GLU A 225 -18.40 -24.82 -19.39
CA GLU A 225 -18.89 -23.46 -19.18
C GLU A 225 -20.33 -23.34 -19.65
N SER A 226 -21.05 -22.34 -19.16
CA SER A 226 -22.41 -22.01 -19.61
C SER A 226 -22.56 -20.49 -19.79
N PRO A 227 -23.26 -20.00 -20.81
CA PRO A 227 -23.52 -18.58 -20.96
C PRO A 227 -24.52 -18.09 -19.90
N VAL A 228 -24.07 -17.20 -19.03
CA VAL A 228 -24.94 -16.35 -18.21
C VAL A 228 -25.46 -15.21 -19.08
N VAL A 229 -26.77 -14.96 -19.04
CA VAL A 229 -27.46 -14.04 -19.96
C VAL A 229 -28.32 -13.03 -19.20
N PHE A 230 -28.03 -11.75 -19.41
CA PHE A 230 -28.80 -10.62 -18.93
C PHE A 230 -29.71 -10.11 -20.06
N ALA A 231 -30.92 -10.67 -20.13
CA ALA A 231 -31.94 -10.25 -21.09
C ALA A 231 -32.67 -8.97 -20.66
N ASN A 232 -33.50 -8.43 -21.57
CA ASN A 232 -34.46 -7.36 -21.29
C ASN A 232 -33.83 -6.02 -20.80
N GLY A 233 -32.68 -5.65 -21.37
CA GLY A 233 -32.12 -4.30 -21.21
C GLY A 233 -33.06 -3.26 -21.83
N ALA A 234 -33.29 -2.16 -21.11
CA ALA A 234 -34.20 -1.09 -21.53
C ALA A 234 -33.43 0.12 -22.06
N LEU A 235 -33.62 0.45 -23.33
CA LEU A 235 -33.15 1.71 -23.94
C LEU A 235 -33.88 2.90 -23.30
N LYS A 236 -33.15 3.96 -22.97
CA LYS A 236 -33.64 5.19 -22.32
C LYS A 236 -33.10 6.46 -22.99
N PRO A 237 -33.84 7.58 -22.90
CA PRO A 237 -33.34 8.91 -23.23
C PRO A 237 -32.35 9.43 -22.17
N SER A 238 -31.58 10.45 -22.52
CA SER A 238 -30.58 11.07 -21.63
C SER A 238 -31.16 11.99 -20.55
N ILE A 239 -32.32 12.60 -20.83
CA ILE A 239 -33.02 13.54 -19.93
C ILE A 239 -33.30 12.91 -18.55
N ASP A 240 -33.55 11.60 -18.51
CA ASP A 240 -33.62 10.82 -17.28
C ASP A 240 -32.21 10.69 -16.68
N LYS A 241 -31.74 11.65 -15.87
CA LYS A 241 -30.55 11.42 -15.02
C LYS A 241 -30.80 10.22 -14.11
N GLU A 242 -29.81 9.35 -13.94
CA GLU A 242 -29.95 8.17 -13.08
C GLU A 242 -30.08 8.62 -11.60
N PRO A 243 -31.05 8.11 -10.82
CA PRO A 243 -31.12 8.41 -9.39
C PRO A 243 -29.93 7.77 -8.67
N PRO A 244 -29.34 8.39 -7.64
CA PRO A 244 -28.10 7.89 -7.03
C PRO A 244 -28.25 6.48 -6.43
N ASN A 245 -29.35 6.21 -5.73
CA ASN A 245 -29.60 4.92 -5.08
C ASN A 245 -30.34 3.94 -6.03
N ARG A 246 -29.66 3.49 -7.09
CA ARG A 246 -30.21 2.50 -8.04
C ARG A 246 -30.28 1.12 -7.39
N GLN A 247 -31.49 0.63 -7.11
CA GLN A 247 -31.69 -0.74 -6.61
C GLN A 247 -31.45 -1.77 -7.72
N LYS A 248 -30.76 -2.87 -7.40
CA LYS A 248 -30.49 -3.98 -8.32
C LYS A 248 -31.74 -4.85 -8.54
N LYS A 249 -31.84 -5.48 -9.71
CA LYS A 249 -32.92 -6.41 -10.08
C LYS A 249 -32.44 -7.85 -10.19
N TRP A 250 -33.35 -8.79 -9.97
CA TRP A 250 -33.11 -10.19 -10.32
C TRP A 250 -32.93 -10.34 -11.83
N ALA A 251 -31.82 -10.94 -12.28
CA ALA A 251 -31.64 -11.25 -13.71
C ALA A 251 -32.70 -12.25 -14.25
N VAL A 252 -33.25 -13.10 -13.37
CA VAL A 252 -34.36 -14.02 -13.68
C VAL A 252 -35.42 -13.91 -12.57
N PRO A 253 -36.36 -12.96 -12.65
CA PRO A 253 -37.32 -12.65 -11.58
C PRO A 253 -38.47 -13.68 -11.43
N GLY A 254 -38.56 -14.68 -12.31
CA GLY A 254 -39.65 -15.66 -12.30
C GLY A 254 -41.01 -14.99 -12.57
N SER A 255 -41.98 -15.22 -11.69
CA SER A 255 -43.32 -14.60 -11.75
C SER A 255 -43.42 -13.24 -11.05
N ALA A 256 -42.31 -12.67 -10.56
CA ALA A 256 -42.32 -11.39 -9.85
C ALA A 256 -42.59 -10.20 -10.80
N GLN A 257 -43.38 -9.25 -10.32
CA GLN A 257 -43.82 -8.05 -11.05
C GLN A 257 -43.70 -6.78 -10.19
N ALA A 258 -43.89 -5.62 -10.82
CA ALA A 258 -43.77 -4.30 -10.17
C ALA A 258 -42.46 -4.20 -9.36
N ASN A 259 -42.52 -3.74 -8.10
CA ASN A 259 -41.33 -3.58 -7.26
C ASN A 259 -40.72 -4.90 -6.76
N SER A 260 -41.38 -6.06 -6.95
CA SER A 260 -40.84 -7.37 -6.54
C SER A 260 -39.77 -7.92 -7.49
N ILE A 261 -39.51 -7.26 -8.62
CA ILE A 261 -38.38 -7.59 -9.51
C ILE A 261 -37.03 -7.11 -8.94
N PHE A 262 -37.04 -6.23 -7.93
CA PHE A 262 -35.85 -5.75 -7.26
C PHE A 262 -35.37 -6.75 -6.19
N ILE A 263 -34.07 -6.69 -5.90
CA ILE A 263 -33.43 -7.47 -4.84
C ILE A 263 -33.51 -6.63 -3.55
N PRO A 264 -34.08 -7.13 -2.45
CA PRO A 264 -34.07 -6.44 -1.16
C PRO A 264 -32.65 -6.01 -0.75
N ASP A 265 -32.54 -4.78 -0.27
CA ASP A 265 -31.31 -4.16 0.28
C ASP A 265 -30.06 -4.17 -0.62
N SER A 266 -30.18 -4.52 -1.91
CA SER A 266 -29.09 -4.52 -2.88
C SER A 266 -29.16 -3.32 -3.83
N PHE A 267 -28.17 -2.44 -3.73
CA PHE A 267 -28.05 -1.20 -4.51
C PHE A 267 -26.74 -1.19 -5.30
N LEU A 268 -26.68 -0.36 -6.35
CA LEU A 268 -25.44 -0.02 -7.05
C LEU A 268 -24.70 1.07 -6.26
N PRO A 269 -23.42 0.87 -5.90
CA PRO A 269 -22.69 1.82 -5.06
C PRO A 269 -22.25 3.08 -5.84
N PRO A 270 -22.12 4.23 -5.16
CA PRO A 270 -21.61 5.47 -5.73
C PRO A 270 -20.06 5.47 -5.73
N ASP A 271 -19.45 4.67 -6.60
CA ASP A 271 -17.99 4.57 -6.74
C ASP A 271 -17.41 5.70 -7.63
N ASN A 272 -16.16 6.11 -7.39
CA ASN A 272 -15.44 7.10 -8.19
C ASN A 272 -14.83 6.46 -9.46
N ILE A 273 -14.77 7.21 -10.57
CA ILE A 273 -14.20 6.77 -11.86
C ILE A 273 -12.73 6.37 -11.73
N ASP A 274 -11.96 7.01 -10.84
CA ASP A 274 -10.53 6.72 -10.63
C ASP A 274 -10.26 5.37 -9.94
N ASP A 275 -11.28 4.81 -9.27
CA ASP A 275 -11.21 3.52 -8.57
C ASP A 275 -11.71 2.34 -9.44
N GLU A 276 -12.03 2.57 -10.72
CA GLU A 276 -12.52 1.53 -11.64
C GLU A 276 -11.40 0.74 -12.36
N ASP A 277 -11.65 -0.55 -12.57
CA ASP A 277 -10.81 -1.49 -13.35
C ASP A 277 -11.01 -1.36 -14.88
N GLY A 278 -11.79 -0.38 -15.32
CA GLY A 278 -12.18 -0.18 -16.72
C GLY A 278 -11.13 0.52 -17.59
N GLU A 279 -11.38 0.54 -18.90
CA GLU A 279 -10.56 1.26 -19.89
C GLU A 279 -10.76 2.79 -19.76
N PHE A 280 -12.01 3.24 -19.64
CA PHE A 280 -12.39 4.66 -19.69
C PHE A 280 -12.20 5.38 -18.34
N LYS A 281 -10.99 5.37 -17.77
CA LYS A 281 -10.68 6.06 -16.50
C LYS A 281 -9.71 7.23 -16.64
N ASN A 282 -9.12 7.43 -17.82
CA ASN A 282 -8.16 8.51 -18.04
C ASN A 282 -8.86 9.88 -18.05
N LYS A 283 -8.10 10.96 -17.83
CA LYS A 283 -8.63 12.33 -17.86
C LYS A 283 -9.30 12.67 -19.20
N GLU A 284 -8.75 12.15 -20.29
CA GLU A 284 -9.29 12.27 -21.67
C GLU A 284 -10.66 11.60 -21.83
N ASP A 285 -10.90 10.49 -21.13
CA ASP A 285 -12.16 9.75 -21.19
C ASP A 285 -13.28 10.41 -20.37
N ARG A 286 -12.95 11.28 -19.41
CA ARG A 286 -13.94 11.91 -18.50
C ARG A 286 -14.94 12.80 -19.24
N GLU A 287 -14.55 13.45 -20.33
CA GLU A 287 -15.46 14.26 -21.15
C GLU A 287 -16.41 13.36 -21.97
N HIS A 288 -15.88 12.29 -22.58
CA HIS A 288 -16.71 11.29 -23.27
C HIS A 288 -17.66 10.56 -22.31
N ARG A 289 -17.20 10.19 -21.10
CA ARG A 289 -18.05 9.67 -20.00
C ARG A 289 -19.21 10.60 -19.73
N HIS A 290 -18.92 11.87 -19.43
CA HIS A 290 -19.94 12.88 -19.13
C HIS A 290 -20.98 12.99 -20.25
N MET A 291 -20.57 13.22 -21.50
CA MET A 291 -21.50 13.29 -22.65
C MET A 291 -22.29 11.98 -22.84
N ALA A 292 -21.66 10.82 -22.67
CA ALA A 292 -22.30 9.52 -22.78
C ALA A 292 -23.36 9.28 -21.69
N GLU A 293 -23.15 9.84 -20.50
CA GLU A 293 -24.03 9.71 -19.34
C GLU A 293 -25.17 10.77 -19.34
N THR A 294 -24.91 12.00 -19.83
CA THR A 294 -25.85 13.14 -19.75
C THR A 294 -26.55 13.51 -21.04
N GLU A 295 -26.05 13.14 -22.22
CA GLU A 295 -26.59 13.61 -23.52
C GLU A 295 -27.04 12.46 -24.45
N LYS A 296 -26.33 11.33 -24.44
CA LYS A 296 -26.62 10.19 -25.33
C LYS A 296 -27.66 9.21 -24.76
N LEU A 297 -28.27 8.44 -25.66
CA LEU A 297 -29.09 7.29 -25.28
C LEU A 297 -28.25 6.27 -24.47
N ARG A 298 -28.91 5.41 -23.70
CA ARG A 298 -28.26 4.31 -22.97
C ARG A 298 -29.19 3.12 -22.78
N VAL A 299 -28.64 1.90 -22.71
CA VAL A 299 -29.41 0.69 -22.39
C VAL A 299 -29.12 0.28 -20.96
N THR A 300 -30.14 0.32 -20.11
CA THR A 300 -30.01 -0.01 -18.68
C THR A 300 -30.62 -1.38 -18.39
N TRP A 301 -29.87 -2.25 -17.72
CA TRP A 301 -30.38 -3.47 -17.12
C TRP A 301 -30.56 -3.27 -15.60
N ASN A 302 -29.45 -2.90 -14.93
CA ASN A 302 -29.27 -2.87 -13.47
C ASN A 302 -29.67 -4.21 -12.83
N THR A 303 -29.19 -5.32 -13.40
CA THR A 303 -29.51 -6.70 -12.98
C THR A 303 -28.31 -7.40 -12.37
N GLU A 304 -28.57 -8.19 -11.33
CA GLU A 304 -27.61 -9.05 -10.66
C GLU A 304 -27.93 -10.53 -10.94
N ARG A 305 -26.87 -11.31 -11.20
CA ARG A 305 -26.89 -12.77 -11.30
C ARG A 305 -25.77 -13.31 -10.43
N ARG A 306 -26.14 -13.97 -9.33
CA ARG A 306 -25.19 -14.72 -8.51
C ARG A 306 -24.97 -16.09 -9.13
N CYS A 307 -23.77 -16.65 -9.00
CA CYS A 307 -23.41 -17.98 -9.48
C CYS A 307 -22.65 -18.73 -8.39
N TYR A 308 -23.03 -19.97 -8.12
CA TYR A 308 -22.22 -20.85 -7.28
C TYR A 308 -21.15 -21.56 -8.11
N LEU A 309 -19.89 -21.43 -7.69
CA LEU A 309 -18.74 -22.13 -8.25
C LEU A 309 -18.31 -23.20 -7.25
N ASP A 310 -18.28 -24.47 -7.66
CA ASP A 310 -17.72 -25.53 -6.83
C ASP A 310 -16.17 -25.44 -6.78
N SER A 311 -15.53 -26.37 -6.08
CA SER A 311 -14.06 -26.44 -5.98
C SER A 311 -13.39 -26.58 -7.37
N GLN A 312 -14.00 -27.35 -8.28
CA GLN A 312 -13.46 -27.56 -9.63
C GLN A 312 -13.66 -26.35 -10.55
N ALA A 313 -14.85 -25.74 -10.55
CA ALA A 313 -15.16 -24.53 -11.30
C ALA A 313 -14.34 -23.32 -10.81
N THR A 314 -14.15 -23.18 -9.50
CA THR A 314 -13.30 -22.13 -8.90
C THR A 314 -11.85 -22.25 -9.38
N LYS A 315 -11.28 -23.46 -9.37
CA LYS A 315 -9.93 -23.70 -9.90
C LYS A 315 -9.86 -23.52 -11.43
N SER A 316 -10.86 -23.99 -12.17
CA SER A 316 -10.97 -23.80 -13.63
C SER A 316 -11.02 -22.31 -13.99
N PHE A 317 -11.72 -21.50 -13.21
CA PHE A 317 -11.78 -20.04 -13.36
C PHE A 317 -10.41 -19.40 -13.14
N GLN A 318 -9.72 -19.73 -12.04
CA GLN A 318 -8.34 -19.28 -11.78
C GLN A 318 -7.38 -19.63 -12.93
N ASP A 319 -7.34 -20.91 -13.30
CA ASP A 319 -6.49 -21.45 -14.36
C ASP A 319 -6.73 -20.76 -15.72
N LYS A 320 -7.96 -20.35 -16.02
CA LYS A 320 -8.31 -19.66 -17.27
C LYS A 320 -8.02 -18.17 -17.24
N ILE A 321 -8.22 -17.50 -16.10
CA ILE A 321 -7.80 -16.10 -15.92
C ILE A 321 -6.28 -15.99 -16.09
N ALA A 322 -5.51 -16.88 -15.48
CA ALA A 322 -4.04 -16.89 -15.60
C ALA A 322 -3.55 -17.10 -17.04
N LYS A 323 -4.28 -17.90 -17.85
CA LYS A 323 -3.91 -18.22 -19.25
C LYS A 323 -4.38 -17.18 -20.27
N CYS A 324 -5.48 -16.48 -20.02
CA CYS A 324 -6.11 -15.60 -21.01
C CYS A 324 -6.13 -14.11 -20.62
N ARG A 325 -6.13 -13.79 -19.31
CA ARG A 325 -6.40 -12.48 -18.68
C ARG A 325 -7.78 -11.88 -19.00
N TYR A 326 -8.13 -11.79 -20.29
CA TYR A 326 -9.37 -11.22 -20.79
C TYR A 326 -10.52 -12.23 -20.83
N TRP A 327 -11.69 -11.78 -20.39
CA TRP A 327 -12.95 -12.52 -20.41
C TRP A 327 -13.96 -11.83 -21.34
N PRO A 328 -14.64 -12.57 -22.23
CA PRO A 328 -15.58 -11.96 -23.16
C PRO A 328 -16.92 -11.66 -22.50
N VAL A 329 -17.42 -10.45 -22.71
CA VAL A 329 -18.78 -10.03 -22.41
C VAL A 329 -19.43 -9.56 -23.70
N GLU A 330 -20.28 -10.40 -24.27
CA GLU A 330 -20.96 -10.14 -25.53
C GLU A 330 -22.18 -9.23 -25.28
N VAL A 331 -22.47 -8.35 -26.24
CA VAL A 331 -23.58 -7.38 -26.22
C VAL A 331 -24.31 -7.46 -27.55
N MET A 332 -25.63 -7.55 -27.54
CA MET A 332 -26.42 -7.92 -28.71
C MET A 332 -27.86 -7.38 -28.70
N ARG A 333 -28.42 -7.17 -29.89
CA ARG A 333 -29.81 -6.74 -30.11
C ARG A 333 -30.63 -7.84 -30.75
N LEU A 334 -31.76 -8.17 -30.12
CA LEU A 334 -32.64 -9.29 -30.45
C LEU A 334 -34.06 -8.78 -30.84
N PRO A 335 -34.76 -9.44 -31.77
CA PRO A 335 -36.15 -9.12 -32.08
C PRO A 335 -37.06 -9.44 -30.89
N GLN A 336 -37.95 -8.51 -30.53
CA GLN A 336 -38.90 -8.73 -29.43
C GLN A 336 -40.12 -9.54 -29.91
N PRO A 337 -40.55 -10.59 -29.17
CA PRO A 337 -41.68 -11.42 -29.59
C PRO A 337 -43.02 -10.67 -29.59
N ALA A 338 -43.77 -10.77 -30.68
CA ALA A 338 -45.00 -10.02 -30.89
C ALA A 338 -46.20 -10.60 -30.10
N ALA A 339 -46.87 -9.76 -29.30
CA ALA A 339 -48.05 -10.15 -28.54
C ALA A 339 -49.24 -10.54 -29.47
N ALA A 340 -49.64 -11.82 -29.41
CA ALA A 340 -50.60 -12.42 -30.33
C ALA A 340 -52.06 -11.93 -30.12
N LYS A 341 -52.42 -10.82 -30.77
CA LYS A 341 -53.81 -10.34 -30.84
C LYS A 341 -54.69 -11.32 -31.62
N GLY A 342 -55.49 -12.12 -30.91
CA GLY A 342 -56.33 -13.15 -31.49
C GLY A 342 -57.44 -12.63 -32.42
N LYS A 343 -57.42 -13.05 -33.68
CA LYS A 343 -58.57 -13.01 -34.59
C LYS A 343 -58.63 -14.30 -35.41
N LYS A 344 -59.75 -15.03 -35.32
CA LYS A 344 -60.08 -16.11 -36.25
C LYS A 344 -60.60 -15.50 -37.56
N SER A 345 -60.15 -16.03 -38.70
CA SER A 345 -60.86 -15.94 -39.96
C SER A 345 -60.68 -17.25 -40.73
N GLN A 346 -61.62 -17.58 -41.61
CA GLN A 346 -61.61 -18.82 -42.40
C GLN A 346 -61.52 -18.52 -43.90
N ASN A 347 -60.98 -19.51 -44.62
CA ASN A 347 -61.23 -19.81 -46.04
C ASN A 347 -60.66 -18.91 -47.16
N ALA A 348 -59.89 -19.62 -48.00
CA ALA A 348 -60.02 -19.71 -49.47
C ALA A 348 -59.17 -18.80 -50.39
N ASN A 349 -58.20 -19.44 -51.03
CA ASN A 349 -57.82 -19.38 -52.44
C ASN A 349 -57.77 -18.00 -53.15
N THR A 350 -56.56 -17.48 -53.35
CA THR A 350 -56.11 -17.04 -54.69
C THR A 350 -54.58 -16.95 -54.79
N VAL A 351 -54.04 -17.30 -55.96
CA VAL A 351 -52.62 -17.36 -56.37
C VAL A 351 -52.66 -17.13 -57.90
N PRO A 352 -51.79 -16.32 -58.57
CA PRO A 352 -50.34 -16.19 -58.37
C PRO A 352 -49.74 -14.75 -58.43
N GLY A 353 -48.44 -14.63 -58.11
CA GLY A 353 -47.64 -13.44 -58.48
C GLY A 353 -46.29 -13.32 -57.75
N LEU A 354 -45.19 -13.58 -58.47
CA LEU A 354 -43.77 -13.43 -58.13
C LEU A 354 -43.36 -12.67 -56.84
N GLY A 355 -42.52 -13.30 -56.00
CA GLY A 355 -41.89 -12.65 -54.82
C GLY A 355 -41.20 -13.66 -53.89
N GLY A 356 -40.12 -14.29 -54.34
CA GLY A 356 -39.51 -15.46 -53.66
C GLY A 356 -38.65 -15.15 -52.43
N GLY A 357 -39.25 -14.71 -51.33
CA GLY A 357 -38.59 -14.61 -50.01
C GLY A 357 -38.97 -15.77 -49.07
N LYS A 358 -37.99 -16.55 -48.61
CA LYS A 358 -38.21 -17.62 -47.61
C LYS A 358 -38.34 -17.04 -46.21
N PHE A 359 -39.56 -16.78 -45.73
CA PHE A 359 -39.80 -16.61 -44.29
C PHE A 359 -39.93 -17.97 -43.60
N LYS A 360 -38.79 -18.52 -43.16
CA LYS A 360 -38.63 -19.57 -42.15
C LYS A 360 -37.18 -19.61 -41.67
N ASP A 361 -36.98 -20.11 -40.46
CA ASP A 361 -35.67 -20.29 -39.78
C ASP A 361 -35.07 -19.00 -39.16
N ASP A 362 -35.88 -17.99 -38.88
CA ASP A 362 -35.49 -16.67 -38.32
C ASP A 362 -35.80 -16.53 -36.80
N GLU A 363 -35.94 -17.65 -36.07
CA GLU A 363 -36.23 -17.65 -34.63
C GLU A 363 -34.94 -17.49 -33.81
N GLY A 364 -34.64 -16.25 -33.42
CA GLY A 364 -33.50 -15.92 -32.56
C GLY A 364 -32.26 -15.39 -33.30
N SER A 365 -32.43 -14.85 -34.51
CA SER A 365 -31.37 -14.13 -35.23
C SER A 365 -30.88 -12.91 -34.44
N ILE A 366 -29.57 -12.66 -34.55
CA ILE A 366 -28.85 -11.66 -33.75
C ILE A 366 -28.43 -10.50 -34.66
N SER A 367 -28.62 -9.28 -34.16
CA SER A 367 -28.16 -8.06 -34.81
C SER A 367 -27.28 -7.26 -33.84
N TYR A 368 -26.40 -6.41 -34.36
CA TYR A 368 -25.48 -5.59 -33.57
C TYR A 368 -24.71 -6.41 -32.53
N HIS A 369 -23.95 -7.39 -33.01
CA HIS A 369 -23.14 -8.26 -32.14
C HIS A 369 -21.79 -7.59 -31.83
N GLY A 370 -21.59 -7.24 -30.56
CA GLY A 370 -20.35 -6.66 -30.03
C GLY A 370 -19.81 -7.48 -28.87
N VAL A 371 -18.56 -7.21 -28.48
CA VAL A 371 -17.88 -7.86 -27.35
C VAL A 371 -16.97 -6.87 -26.62
N ALA A 372 -17.10 -6.84 -25.29
CA ALA A 372 -16.13 -6.21 -24.39
C ALA A 372 -15.16 -7.27 -23.85
N PHE A 373 -13.90 -6.89 -23.65
CA PHE A 373 -12.84 -7.79 -23.16
C PHE A 373 -12.44 -7.36 -21.75
N VAL A 374 -13.06 -7.95 -20.74
CA VAL A 374 -12.88 -7.60 -19.33
C VAL A 374 -11.58 -8.22 -18.82
N ASN A 375 -10.62 -7.42 -18.35
CA ASN A 375 -9.42 -7.96 -17.71
C ASN A 375 -9.77 -8.50 -16.31
N LEU A 376 -9.63 -9.81 -16.10
CA LEU A 376 -9.87 -10.47 -14.82
C LEU A 376 -8.59 -10.70 -14.00
N ALA A 377 -7.41 -10.36 -14.53
CA ALA A 377 -6.14 -10.57 -13.84
C ALA A 377 -6.09 -9.98 -12.40
N PRO A 378 -6.69 -8.81 -12.10
CA PRO A 378 -6.74 -8.30 -10.72
C PRO A 378 -7.41 -9.24 -9.71
N LEU A 379 -8.35 -10.10 -10.13
CA LEU A 379 -8.99 -11.09 -9.24
C LEU A 379 -8.04 -12.20 -8.78
N LEU A 380 -6.88 -12.38 -9.44
CA LEU A 380 -5.82 -13.28 -9.00
C LEU A 380 -4.85 -12.60 -8.00
N TYR A 381 -4.96 -11.30 -7.75
CA TYR A 381 -4.11 -10.64 -6.78
C TYR A 381 -4.52 -11.00 -5.34
N PRO A 382 -3.58 -11.29 -4.41
CA PRO A 382 -3.91 -11.78 -3.08
C PRO A 382 -4.87 -10.85 -2.31
N GLY A 383 -6.07 -11.37 -2.02
CA GLY A 383 -7.11 -10.68 -1.25
C GLY A 383 -8.15 -9.92 -2.07
N VAL A 384 -7.97 -9.76 -3.39
CA VAL A 384 -8.95 -9.05 -4.24
C VAL A 384 -10.22 -9.88 -4.39
N LYS A 385 -11.37 -9.22 -4.16
CA LYS A 385 -12.71 -9.82 -4.20
C LYS A 385 -13.65 -9.23 -5.24
N ARG A 386 -13.38 -8.04 -5.76
CA ARG A 386 -14.29 -7.27 -6.61
C ARG A 386 -13.48 -6.59 -7.69
N ILE A 387 -14.02 -6.58 -8.90
CA ILE A 387 -13.66 -5.64 -9.96
C ILE A 387 -14.91 -4.94 -10.47
N ARG A 388 -14.80 -3.68 -10.89
CA ARG A 388 -15.88 -2.92 -11.51
C ARG A 388 -15.33 -1.86 -12.46
N GLY A 389 -15.97 -1.68 -13.62
CA GLY A 389 -15.66 -0.53 -14.46
C GLY A 389 -16.38 -0.47 -15.81
N ALA A 390 -16.02 0.55 -16.59
CA ALA A 390 -16.38 0.71 -18.00
C ALA A 390 -15.47 -0.11 -18.92
N TYR A 391 -16.01 -1.14 -19.57
CA TYR A 391 -15.29 -1.95 -20.55
C TYR A 391 -15.77 -1.64 -21.98
N LYS A 392 -14.84 -1.47 -22.92
CA LYS A 392 -15.13 -0.97 -24.26
C LYS A 392 -15.73 -2.06 -25.14
N VAL A 393 -16.87 -1.76 -25.76
CA VAL A 393 -17.52 -2.69 -26.69
C VAL A 393 -16.88 -2.56 -28.08
N HIS A 394 -16.33 -3.66 -28.56
CA HIS A 394 -15.73 -3.79 -29.88
C HIS A 394 -16.68 -4.57 -30.81
N ALA A 395 -16.51 -4.47 -32.13
CA ALA A 395 -17.22 -5.33 -33.07
C ALA A 395 -16.86 -6.80 -32.84
N TYR A 396 -17.84 -7.70 -32.76
CA TYR A 396 -17.56 -9.13 -32.64
C TYR A 396 -16.86 -9.65 -33.91
N THR A 397 -15.74 -10.35 -33.75
CA THR A 397 -15.12 -11.22 -34.76
C THR A 397 -14.50 -12.44 -34.08
N ASP A 398 -14.54 -13.61 -34.72
CA ASP A 398 -13.94 -14.83 -34.17
C ASP A 398 -12.41 -14.72 -34.02
N HIS A 399 -11.77 -13.91 -34.87
CA HIS A 399 -10.33 -13.65 -34.79
C HIS A 399 -9.95 -12.93 -33.49
N ALA A 400 -10.59 -11.80 -33.17
CA ALA A 400 -10.32 -11.06 -31.94
C ALA A 400 -10.72 -11.84 -30.68
N MET A 401 -11.80 -12.64 -30.77
CA MET A 401 -12.20 -13.57 -29.72
C MET A 401 -11.08 -14.59 -29.45
N HIS A 402 -10.58 -15.26 -30.48
CA HIS A 402 -9.52 -16.27 -30.36
C HIS A 402 -8.17 -15.68 -29.93
N GLU A 403 -7.79 -14.52 -30.44
CA GLU A 403 -6.56 -13.83 -30.08
C GLU A 403 -6.53 -13.52 -28.57
N LYS A 404 -7.54 -12.80 -28.07
CA LYS A 404 -7.57 -12.29 -26.69
C LYS A 404 -7.97 -13.32 -25.64
N THR A 405 -8.85 -14.28 -25.98
CA THR A 405 -9.44 -15.20 -24.98
C THR A 405 -9.08 -16.68 -25.20
N LYS A 406 -8.39 -17.00 -26.30
CA LYS A 406 -8.07 -18.37 -26.77
C LYS A 406 -9.29 -19.27 -27.06
N ARG A 407 -10.49 -18.67 -27.15
CA ARG A 407 -11.76 -19.34 -27.50
C ARG A 407 -11.93 -19.40 -29.01
N LYS A 408 -12.37 -20.52 -29.57
CA LYS A 408 -12.52 -20.70 -31.03
C LYS A 408 -13.73 -19.99 -31.63
N THR A 409 -14.78 -19.78 -30.83
CA THR A 409 -16.04 -19.10 -31.16
C THR A 409 -16.60 -18.48 -29.89
N GLY A 410 -17.44 -17.46 -30.03
CA GLY A 410 -18.25 -16.90 -28.94
C GLY A 410 -19.50 -17.72 -28.64
N PHE A 411 -20.36 -17.15 -27.79
CA PHE A 411 -21.58 -17.77 -27.27
C PHE A 411 -22.86 -17.12 -27.80
N GLY A 412 -22.74 -16.04 -28.60
CA GLY A 412 -23.84 -15.23 -29.11
C GLY A 412 -25.09 -16.02 -29.49
N GLU A 413 -24.98 -17.00 -30.38
CA GLU A 413 -26.12 -17.84 -30.79
C GLU A 413 -26.84 -18.56 -29.64
N GLU A 414 -26.10 -19.11 -28.68
CA GLU A 414 -26.67 -19.81 -27.52
C GLU A 414 -27.30 -18.80 -26.55
N ALA A 415 -26.59 -17.71 -26.28
CA ALA A 415 -27.06 -16.60 -25.46
C ALA A 415 -28.32 -15.93 -26.02
N GLY A 416 -28.40 -15.74 -27.34
CA GLY A 416 -29.56 -15.20 -28.05
C GLY A 416 -30.78 -16.12 -27.96
N LYS A 417 -30.59 -17.43 -28.09
CA LYS A 417 -31.65 -18.44 -27.89
C LYS A 417 -32.13 -18.46 -26.44
N ILE A 418 -31.24 -18.32 -25.46
CA ILE A 418 -31.59 -18.22 -24.03
C ILE A 418 -32.34 -16.91 -23.75
N ALA A 419 -31.84 -15.76 -24.22
CA ALA A 419 -32.47 -14.45 -24.07
C ALA A 419 -33.88 -14.41 -24.70
N PHE A 420 -34.04 -14.91 -25.92
CA PHE A 420 -35.34 -14.99 -26.60
C PHE A 420 -36.33 -15.85 -25.82
N ASN A 421 -35.88 -16.96 -25.22
CA ASN A 421 -36.72 -17.78 -24.34
C ASN A 421 -37.13 -17.06 -23.04
N ILE A 422 -36.25 -16.25 -22.43
CA ILE A 422 -36.59 -15.41 -21.26
C ILE A 422 -37.63 -14.34 -21.67
N LEU A 423 -37.42 -13.66 -22.80
CA LEU A 423 -38.30 -12.61 -23.31
C LEU A 423 -39.71 -13.14 -23.68
N ASN A 424 -39.81 -14.35 -24.25
CA ASN A 424 -41.09 -15.01 -24.54
C ASN A 424 -41.89 -15.41 -23.29
N ARG A 425 -41.22 -15.63 -22.15
CA ARG A 425 -41.90 -15.95 -20.88
C ARG A 425 -42.52 -14.69 -20.28
N ASN A 426 -41.79 -13.58 -20.30
CA ASN A 426 -42.25 -12.30 -19.77
C ASN A 426 -43.45 -11.68 -20.53
N SER A 427 -43.73 -12.12 -21.76
CA SER A 427 -44.86 -11.65 -22.57
C SER A 427 -46.14 -12.52 -22.46
N ALA A 428 -46.10 -13.62 -21.73
CA ALA A 428 -47.19 -14.59 -21.64
C ALA A 428 -48.16 -14.31 -20.47
N SER A 429 -49.33 -13.72 -20.77
CA SER A 429 -50.39 -13.53 -19.78
C SER A 429 -50.96 -14.86 -19.23
N PRO A 430 -51.20 -15.00 -17.91
CA PRO A 430 -51.65 -16.26 -17.31
C PRO A 430 -53.14 -16.52 -17.58
N PHE A 431 -53.44 -17.54 -18.39
CA PHE A 431 -54.76 -18.16 -18.48
C PHE A 431 -54.69 -19.63 -18.03
N PRO A 432 -55.57 -20.10 -17.12
CA PRO A 432 -55.48 -21.45 -16.57
C PRO A 432 -55.86 -22.51 -17.60
N LYS A 433 -54.90 -23.38 -17.96
CA LYS A 433 -55.18 -24.66 -18.63
C LYS A 433 -55.35 -25.76 -17.57
N LYS A 434 -56.41 -26.55 -17.71
CA LYS A 434 -56.73 -27.64 -16.76
C LYS A 434 -55.63 -28.70 -16.75
N ALA A 435 -55.29 -29.18 -15.55
CA ALA A 435 -54.48 -30.37 -15.35
C ALA A 435 -55.12 -31.60 -16.02
N GLY A 436 -54.29 -32.49 -16.55
CA GLY A 436 -54.75 -33.63 -17.36
C GLY A 436 -53.75 -34.78 -17.43
N LYS A 437 -53.72 -35.58 -16.34
CA LYS A 437 -53.09 -36.91 -16.20
C LYS A 437 -51.61 -37.06 -16.62
N GLU A 438 -50.79 -37.36 -15.62
CA GLU A 438 -49.56 -38.13 -15.79
C GLU A 438 -49.86 -39.56 -16.27
N GLY A 439 -48.84 -40.23 -16.83
CA GLY A 439 -48.86 -41.67 -17.11
C GLY A 439 -48.23 -42.04 -18.45
N GLY A 440 -46.93 -42.36 -18.44
CA GLY A 440 -46.25 -42.96 -19.59
C GLY A 440 -44.75 -42.69 -19.66
N GLU A 441 -43.94 -43.58 -19.09
CA GLU A 441 -42.50 -43.62 -19.35
C GLU A 441 -42.22 -43.74 -20.85
N LYS A 442 -41.21 -43.00 -21.35
CA LYS A 442 -40.56 -43.33 -22.61
C LYS A 442 -39.05 -43.25 -22.46
N LYS A 443 -38.42 -44.41 -22.60
CA LYS A 443 -36.96 -44.59 -22.60
C LYS A 443 -36.30 -43.64 -23.59
N GLU A 444 -35.18 -43.08 -23.16
CA GLU A 444 -34.22 -42.44 -24.07
C GLU A 444 -33.79 -43.43 -25.15
N LYS A 445 -33.48 -42.88 -26.32
CA LYS A 445 -32.77 -43.58 -27.39
C LYS A 445 -31.59 -42.74 -27.82
N GLU A 446 -30.41 -43.34 -27.83
CA GLU A 446 -29.22 -42.73 -28.42
C GLU A 446 -29.50 -42.28 -29.86
N VAL A 447 -29.28 -40.99 -30.14
CA VAL A 447 -29.21 -40.49 -31.51
C VAL A 447 -27.74 -40.46 -31.90
N LYS A 448 -27.33 -41.41 -32.76
CA LYS A 448 -25.96 -41.49 -33.27
C LYS A 448 -25.59 -40.22 -34.05
N LYS A 449 -24.33 -39.81 -33.94
CA LYS A 449 -23.73 -38.74 -34.77
C LYS A 449 -23.98 -39.00 -36.26
N GLY A 450 -24.78 -38.14 -36.89
CA GLY A 450 -24.82 -37.99 -38.34
C GLY A 450 -23.94 -36.81 -38.74
N ALA A 451 -22.93 -37.03 -39.59
CA ALA A 451 -22.13 -35.93 -40.13
C ALA A 451 -22.96 -35.15 -41.15
N SER A 452 -23.23 -33.86 -40.88
CA SER A 452 -23.90 -32.99 -41.85
C SER A 452 -22.94 -32.67 -43.00
N GLN A 453 -23.39 -32.84 -44.24
CA GLN A 453 -22.54 -32.72 -45.42
C GLN A 453 -22.38 -31.25 -45.84
N THR A 454 -21.15 -30.84 -46.13
CA THR A 454 -20.84 -29.56 -46.77
C THR A 454 -21.42 -29.50 -48.17
N ILE A 455 -22.46 -28.68 -48.37
CA ILE A 455 -22.96 -28.35 -49.70
C ILE A 455 -21.95 -27.38 -50.35
N LYS A 456 -21.22 -27.87 -51.37
CA LYS A 456 -20.44 -27.00 -52.24
C LYS A 456 -21.36 -26.17 -53.14
N SER A 457 -21.13 -24.86 -53.20
CA SER A 457 -21.42 -24.03 -54.37
C SER A 457 -20.09 -23.70 -55.03
N ASP A 458 -19.79 -24.36 -56.15
CA ASP A 458 -18.50 -24.29 -56.84
C ASP A 458 -18.59 -23.28 -58.01
N THR A 459 -18.03 -22.08 -57.84
CA THR A 459 -17.82 -21.10 -58.93
C THR A 459 -16.65 -20.20 -58.56
N GLY A 460 -15.51 -20.37 -59.22
CA GLY A 460 -14.25 -19.75 -58.81
C GLY A 460 -14.01 -18.33 -59.34
N SER A 461 -13.51 -17.48 -58.46
CA SER A 461 -12.58 -16.40 -58.79
C SER A 461 -11.62 -16.23 -57.60
N GLU A 462 -10.33 -16.46 -57.81
CA GLU A 462 -9.33 -16.21 -56.76
C GLU A 462 -9.16 -14.70 -56.57
N MET A 463 -9.57 -14.21 -55.40
CA MET A 463 -9.32 -12.85 -54.93
C MET A 463 -9.21 -12.94 -53.41
N GLU A 464 -8.16 -12.36 -52.83
CA GLU A 464 -7.93 -12.40 -51.37
C GLU A 464 -8.96 -11.52 -50.65
N GLY A 465 -10.11 -12.12 -50.32
CA GLY A 465 -11.19 -11.48 -49.59
C GLY A 465 -10.78 -11.20 -48.14
N GLN A 466 -10.95 -9.95 -47.71
CA GLN A 466 -10.87 -9.58 -46.30
C GLN A 466 -11.84 -10.43 -45.46
N PRO A 467 -11.53 -10.69 -44.17
CA PRO A 467 -12.45 -11.40 -43.29
C PRO A 467 -13.81 -10.69 -43.22
N PRO A 468 -14.93 -11.43 -43.06
CA PRO A 468 -16.28 -10.86 -43.11
C PRO A 468 -16.45 -9.78 -42.02
N VAL A 469 -16.57 -8.52 -42.46
CA VAL A 469 -16.65 -7.36 -41.57
C VAL A 469 -18.04 -7.31 -40.94
N ASN A 470 -18.08 -7.30 -39.60
CA ASN A 470 -19.29 -7.12 -38.81
C ASN A 470 -19.70 -5.63 -38.79
N VAL A 471 -20.31 -5.16 -39.88
CA VAL A 471 -20.65 -3.74 -40.10
C VAL A 471 -21.65 -3.19 -39.07
N GLU A 472 -22.55 -4.03 -38.52
CA GLU A 472 -23.43 -3.59 -37.42
C GLU A 472 -22.65 -3.45 -36.10
N GLY A 473 -21.76 -4.39 -35.79
CA GLY A 473 -20.90 -4.34 -34.60
C GLY A 473 -19.87 -3.21 -34.63
N GLN A 474 -19.44 -2.76 -35.81
CA GLN A 474 -18.53 -1.62 -35.95
C GLN A 474 -19.11 -0.33 -35.36
N GLN A 475 -20.43 -0.14 -35.40
CA GLN A 475 -21.09 1.05 -34.83
C GLN A 475 -20.89 1.19 -33.30
N TYR A 476 -20.56 0.12 -32.57
CA TYR A 476 -20.15 0.25 -31.16
C TYR A 476 -18.80 0.97 -31.01
N VAL A 477 -17.85 0.67 -31.90
CA VAL A 477 -16.52 1.31 -31.91
C VAL A 477 -16.65 2.77 -32.33
N ASP A 478 -17.44 3.04 -33.37
CA ASP A 478 -17.66 4.38 -33.90
C ASP A 478 -18.37 5.29 -32.89
N ALA A 479 -19.38 4.78 -32.17
CA ALA A 479 -20.07 5.49 -31.09
C ALA A 479 -19.24 5.64 -29.79
N LYS A 480 -18.09 4.93 -29.69
CA LYS A 480 -17.30 4.70 -28.47
C LYS A 480 -18.15 4.12 -27.31
N SER A 481 -18.89 3.06 -27.59
CA SER A 481 -19.74 2.36 -26.62
C SER A 481 -18.94 1.68 -25.50
N TYR A 482 -19.46 1.73 -24.28
CA TYR A 482 -18.89 1.00 -23.15
C TYR A 482 -19.99 0.44 -22.25
N VAL A 483 -19.71 -0.72 -21.64
CA VAL A 483 -20.62 -1.39 -20.70
C VAL A 483 -20.06 -1.32 -19.28
N MET A 484 -20.91 -0.90 -18.34
CA MET A 484 -20.63 -0.93 -16.91
C MET A 484 -20.95 -2.30 -16.34
N LEU A 485 -19.92 -2.97 -15.81
CA LEU A 485 -19.98 -4.31 -15.23
C LEU A 485 -19.29 -4.33 -13.88
N GLU A 486 -19.86 -5.06 -12.91
CA GLU A 486 -19.18 -5.52 -11.69
C GLU A 486 -19.12 -7.05 -11.67
N ILE A 487 -17.97 -7.58 -11.25
CA ILE A 487 -17.81 -8.97 -10.81
C ILE A 487 -17.28 -8.97 -9.39
N SER A 488 -18.05 -9.51 -8.45
CA SER A 488 -17.67 -9.65 -7.04
C SER A 488 -17.74 -11.11 -6.57
N LEU A 489 -16.88 -11.46 -5.61
CA LEU A 489 -16.69 -12.79 -5.05
C LEU A 489 -16.79 -12.73 -3.53
N THR A 490 -17.44 -13.71 -2.91
CA THR A 490 -17.58 -13.74 -1.43
C THR A 490 -16.22 -13.93 -0.76
N ARG A 491 -15.35 -14.75 -1.35
CA ARG A 491 -13.97 -15.03 -0.93
C ARG A 491 -13.02 -14.72 -2.11
N PRO A 492 -11.79 -14.23 -1.89
CA PRO A 492 -10.89 -13.89 -3.00
C PRO A 492 -10.46 -15.16 -3.72
N LEU A 493 -10.03 -15.09 -4.99
CA LEU A 493 -9.51 -16.28 -5.68
C LEU A 493 -8.18 -16.73 -5.06
N ILE A 494 -7.28 -15.78 -4.79
CA ILE A 494 -6.06 -16.02 -4.01
C ILE A 494 -6.22 -15.34 -2.64
N PRO A 495 -6.17 -16.07 -1.51
CA PRO A 495 -6.24 -15.46 -0.19
C PRO A 495 -4.97 -14.66 0.11
N LYS A 496 -5.12 -13.42 0.59
CA LYS A 496 -3.99 -12.66 1.15
C LYS A 496 -3.55 -13.30 2.47
N ARG A 497 -2.25 -13.50 2.65
CA ARG A 497 -1.67 -13.97 3.92
C ARG A 497 -1.97 -12.92 5.00
N PRO A 498 -2.58 -13.27 6.15
CA PRO A 498 -2.87 -12.30 7.19
C PRO A 498 -1.56 -11.81 7.83
N PRO A 499 -1.47 -10.55 8.30
CA PRO A 499 -0.26 -10.01 8.93
C PRO A 499 0.26 -10.87 10.10
N GLU A 500 -0.65 -11.56 10.79
CA GLU A 500 -0.35 -12.50 11.88
C GLU A 500 0.38 -13.76 11.40
N GLU A 501 0.04 -14.30 10.23
CA GLU A 501 0.77 -15.43 9.63
C GLU A 501 2.13 -14.96 9.09
N LEU A 502 2.18 -13.79 8.44
CA LEU A 502 3.44 -13.21 7.96
C LEU A 502 4.41 -12.95 9.11
N ALA A 503 3.94 -12.35 10.21
CA ALA A 503 4.75 -12.16 11.41
C ALA A 503 5.21 -13.50 12.02
N ARG A 504 4.35 -14.54 12.00
CA ARG A 504 4.72 -15.89 12.46
C ARG A 504 5.79 -16.52 11.56
N ARG A 505 5.67 -16.43 10.23
CA ARG A 505 6.69 -16.93 9.27
C ARG A 505 8.00 -16.17 9.38
N VAL A 506 7.96 -14.84 9.55
CA VAL A 506 9.15 -14.03 9.84
C VAL A 506 9.82 -14.49 11.14
N ALA A 507 9.05 -14.83 12.18
CA ALA A 507 9.57 -15.41 13.43
C ALA A 507 10.05 -16.87 13.29
N GLU A 508 9.50 -17.66 12.36
CA GLU A 508 9.97 -19.01 12.02
C GLU A 508 11.33 -18.97 11.29
N TYR A 509 11.53 -18.01 10.38
CA TYR A 509 12.83 -17.79 9.72
C TYR A 509 13.86 -17.08 10.61
N ILE A 510 13.43 -16.08 11.40
CA ILE A 510 14.26 -15.20 12.22
C ILE A 510 13.57 -15.01 13.59
N PRO A 511 13.85 -15.91 14.56
CA PRO A 511 13.27 -15.81 15.90
C PRO A 511 13.60 -14.47 16.57
N PRO A 512 12.63 -13.81 17.23
CA PRO A 512 12.86 -12.54 17.88
C PRO A 512 13.82 -12.73 19.07
N ARG A 513 14.95 -12.02 19.03
CA ARG A 513 15.96 -12.05 20.10
C ARG A 513 15.43 -11.20 21.27
N PRO A 514 15.22 -11.75 22.48
CA PRO A 514 14.85 -10.92 23.62
C PRO A 514 15.97 -9.90 23.86
N LEU A 515 15.61 -8.61 23.88
CA LEU A 515 16.55 -7.51 24.05
C LEU A 515 17.43 -7.76 25.29
N PHE A 516 18.75 -7.74 25.11
CA PHE A 516 19.67 -7.89 26.25
C PHE A 516 19.35 -6.79 27.27
N PRO A 517 19.05 -7.14 28.55
CA PRO A 517 18.88 -6.13 29.60
C PRO A 517 20.11 -5.24 29.65
N LYS A 518 19.92 -3.92 29.74
CA LYS A 518 21.04 -2.95 29.77
C LYS A 518 21.90 -3.20 31.01
N ARG A 519 22.98 -3.97 30.85
CA ARG A 519 23.97 -4.34 31.88
C ARG A 519 24.89 -3.16 32.22
N THR A 520 24.30 -2.07 32.71
CA THR A 520 25.03 -0.87 33.17
C THR A 520 24.56 -0.50 34.57
N ASP A 521 23.51 0.32 34.68
CA ASP A 521 23.27 1.22 35.80
C ASP A 521 23.14 0.52 37.17
N GLY A 522 22.37 -0.56 37.26
CA GLY A 522 22.19 -1.31 38.52
C GLY A 522 23.47 -2.02 38.96
N ALA A 523 24.19 -2.62 38.01
CA ALA A 523 25.43 -3.35 38.27
C ALA A 523 26.62 -2.42 38.54
N GLN A 524 26.74 -1.32 37.79
CA GLN A 524 27.75 -0.28 38.00
C GLN A 524 27.56 0.37 39.37
N ARG A 525 26.34 0.81 39.72
CA ARG A 525 26.03 1.32 41.08
C ARG A 525 26.19 0.28 42.19
N ALA A 526 26.19 -1.02 41.89
CA ALA A 526 26.49 -2.06 42.87
C ALA A 526 28.00 -2.23 43.09
N VAL A 527 28.80 -2.00 42.04
CA VAL A 527 30.27 -2.02 42.09
C VAL A 527 30.80 -0.71 42.71
N GLU A 528 30.26 0.45 42.34
CA GLU A 528 30.54 1.74 42.97
C GLU A 528 30.21 1.72 44.47
N ASP A 529 29.03 1.20 44.86
CA ASP A 529 28.70 0.98 46.28
C ASP A 529 29.74 0.10 46.97
N PHE A 530 30.19 -0.99 46.33
CA PHE A 530 31.21 -1.88 46.90
C PHE A 530 32.56 -1.18 47.04
N HIS A 531 33.01 -0.41 46.03
CA HIS A 531 34.22 0.40 46.11
C HIS A 531 34.14 1.43 47.26
N ASN A 532 33.00 2.10 47.40
CA ASN A 532 32.74 3.05 48.49
C ASN A 532 32.77 2.36 49.88
N GLN A 533 32.19 1.16 50.03
CA GLN A 533 32.27 0.41 51.29
C GLN A 533 33.69 -0.11 51.58
N VAL A 534 34.44 -0.53 50.57
CA VAL A 534 35.87 -0.92 50.71
C VAL A 534 36.71 0.27 51.16
N GLY A 535 36.54 1.45 50.54
CA GLY A 535 37.21 2.69 50.96
C GLY A 535 36.80 3.13 52.37
N SER A 536 35.52 2.98 52.76
CA SER A 536 35.05 3.25 54.12
C SER A 536 35.73 2.34 55.16
N VAL A 537 35.76 1.03 54.90
CA VAL A 537 36.45 0.07 55.78
C VAL A 537 37.97 0.32 55.82
N ALA A 538 38.58 0.71 54.71
CA ALA A 538 40.01 1.04 54.65
C ALA A 538 40.35 2.28 55.50
N ASN A 539 39.54 3.34 55.44
CA ASN A 539 39.68 4.49 56.35
C ASN A 539 39.57 4.07 57.82
N LEU A 540 38.53 3.30 58.18
CA LEU A 540 38.32 2.86 59.57
C LEU A 540 39.47 1.99 60.10
N ILE A 541 40.12 1.18 59.26
CA ILE A 541 41.32 0.41 59.63
C ILE A 541 42.55 1.31 59.77
N LEU A 542 42.70 2.33 58.91
CA LEU A 542 43.79 3.31 59.00
C LEU A 542 43.67 4.22 60.22
N ASP A 543 42.46 4.65 60.58
CA ASP A 543 42.22 5.46 61.76
C ASP A 543 42.40 4.64 63.05
N GLU A 544 41.97 3.38 63.08
CA GLU A 544 42.31 2.45 64.18
C GLU A 544 43.83 2.28 64.33
N PHE A 545 44.56 2.17 63.22
CA PHE A 545 46.02 2.08 63.23
C PHE A 545 46.68 3.40 63.67
N ARG A 546 46.11 4.55 63.35
CA ARG A 546 46.55 5.88 63.83
C ARG A 546 46.29 6.05 65.33
N ASP A 547 45.16 5.60 65.86
CA ASP A 547 44.87 5.66 67.29
C ASP A 547 45.78 4.72 68.09
N GLN A 548 46.08 3.52 67.57
CA GLN A 548 46.91 2.52 68.27
C GLN A 548 48.42 2.74 68.13
N PHE A 549 48.89 3.34 67.03
CA PHE A 549 50.33 3.46 66.71
C PHE A 549 50.77 4.85 66.25
N GLY A 550 49.85 5.80 66.04
CA GLY A 550 50.16 7.11 65.46
C GLY A 550 51.01 8.02 66.34
N ASP A 551 51.03 7.84 67.66
CA ASP A 551 51.97 8.53 68.55
C ASP A 551 53.33 7.83 68.62
N LEU A 552 53.38 6.49 68.55
CA LEU A 552 54.62 5.71 68.42
C LEU A 552 55.34 6.02 67.10
N LEU A 553 54.60 6.35 66.04
CA LEU A 553 55.13 6.73 64.73
C LEU A 553 55.60 8.20 64.62
N LYS A 554 55.43 9.02 65.67
CA LYS A 554 55.94 10.41 65.75
C LYS A 554 57.28 10.51 66.48
N THR A 555 57.68 9.45 67.19
CA THR A 555 58.99 9.35 67.85
C THR A 555 59.95 8.55 66.97
N ASP A 556 61.03 9.18 66.50
CA ASP A 556 62.03 8.62 65.56
C ASP A 556 62.84 7.39 66.05
N ASP A 557 62.48 6.82 67.21
CA ASP A 557 63.34 5.89 68.00
C ASP A 557 62.90 4.40 67.93
N GLU A 558 61.92 4.04 67.07
CA GLU A 558 61.59 2.63 66.78
C GLU A 558 61.99 2.20 65.33
N PRO A 559 62.70 1.07 65.16
CA PRO A 559 63.15 0.62 63.84
C PRO A 559 62.00 0.08 62.98
N GLN A 560 61.97 0.47 61.70
CA GLN A 560 61.03 -0.06 60.70
C GLN A 560 61.45 -1.45 60.16
N THR A 561 61.87 -2.37 61.04
CA THR A 561 62.19 -3.75 60.65
C THR A 561 60.93 -4.53 60.26
N VAL A 562 61.08 -5.50 59.36
CA VAL A 562 59.97 -6.35 58.89
C VAL A 562 59.25 -7.03 60.06
N GLU A 563 60.01 -7.54 61.04
CA GLU A 563 59.48 -8.16 62.26
C GLU A 563 58.66 -7.19 63.12
N ALA A 564 59.07 -5.91 63.20
CA ALA A 564 58.31 -4.88 63.92
C ALA A 564 57.00 -4.54 63.20
N MET A 565 57.03 -4.42 61.87
CA MET A 565 55.82 -4.22 61.05
C MET A 565 54.86 -5.41 61.17
N GLU A 566 55.37 -6.64 61.15
CA GLU A 566 54.56 -7.85 61.31
C GLU A 566 53.99 -7.97 62.74
N SER A 567 54.76 -7.63 63.78
CA SER A 567 54.27 -7.58 65.16
C SER A 567 53.15 -6.53 65.34
N ARG A 568 53.33 -5.31 64.80
CA ARG A 568 52.27 -4.27 64.78
C ARG A 568 51.02 -4.75 64.03
N ARG A 569 51.19 -5.43 62.88
CA ARG A 569 50.10 -6.03 62.10
C ARG A 569 49.36 -7.12 62.89
N GLN A 570 50.08 -8.04 63.55
CA GLN A 570 49.47 -9.09 64.37
C GLN A 570 48.69 -8.50 65.56
N LYS A 571 49.22 -7.46 66.21
CA LYS A 571 48.54 -6.75 67.30
C LYS A 571 47.27 -6.03 66.82
N LEU A 572 47.31 -5.34 65.68
CA LEU A 572 46.12 -4.72 65.07
C LEU A 572 45.07 -5.78 64.71
N ILE A 573 45.47 -6.89 64.09
CA ILE A 573 44.55 -7.99 63.74
C ILE A 573 43.93 -8.62 65.00
N TYR A 574 44.70 -8.80 66.07
CA TYR A 574 44.15 -9.25 67.37
C TYR A 574 43.08 -8.27 67.87
N GLU A 575 43.37 -6.97 67.88
CA GLU A 575 42.47 -5.98 68.47
C GLU A 575 41.20 -5.72 67.62
N LEU A 576 41.31 -5.79 66.29
CA LEU A 576 40.14 -5.76 65.39
C LEU A 576 39.21 -6.97 65.60
N ASN A 577 39.75 -8.12 66.01
CA ASN A 577 38.96 -9.31 66.33
C ASN A 577 38.40 -9.29 67.77
N SER A 578 39.17 -8.83 68.76
CA SER A 578 38.75 -8.74 70.17
C SER A 578 37.64 -7.70 70.38
N SER A 579 37.74 -6.56 69.72
CA SER A 579 36.78 -5.44 69.80
C SER A 579 35.50 -5.65 68.97
N GLY A 580 35.43 -6.71 68.16
CA GLY A 580 34.32 -6.97 67.25
C GLY A 580 34.28 -6.07 65.99
N LYS A 581 35.20 -5.12 65.83
CA LYS A 581 35.28 -4.21 64.66
C LYS A 581 35.40 -4.99 63.34
N TYR A 582 36.15 -6.09 63.32
CA TYR A 582 36.26 -7.01 62.18
C TYR A 582 34.90 -7.60 61.75
N PHE A 583 34.01 -7.91 62.70
CA PHE A 583 32.66 -8.40 62.39
C PHE A 583 31.78 -7.30 61.79
N ALA A 584 31.90 -6.06 62.28
CA ALA A 584 31.19 -4.91 61.71
C ALA A 584 31.59 -4.66 60.24
N PHE A 585 32.90 -4.64 59.93
CA PHE A 585 33.38 -4.51 58.55
C PHE A 585 32.86 -5.61 57.62
N LYS A 586 32.80 -6.85 58.12
CA LYS A 586 32.28 -8.00 57.37
C LYS A 586 30.80 -7.86 57.04
N GLU A 587 29.98 -7.41 58.00
CA GLU A 587 28.55 -7.19 57.80
C GLU A 587 28.27 -5.95 56.92
N GLN A 588 29.11 -4.92 56.98
CA GLN A 588 29.08 -3.75 56.08
C GLN A 588 29.31 -4.14 54.61
N LEU A 589 30.38 -4.89 54.32
CA LEU A 589 30.70 -5.34 52.94
C LEU A 589 29.66 -6.34 52.39
N LYS A 590 29.08 -7.19 53.24
CA LYS A 590 28.08 -8.19 52.87
C LYS A 590 26.89 -7.62 52.09
N TYR A 591 26.36 -6.45 52.48
CA TYR A 591 25.23 -5.85 51.76
C TYR A 591 25.60 -5.42 50.33
N ALA A 592 26.79 -4.84 50.13
CA ALA A 592 27.29 -4.49 48.80
C ALA A 592 27.59 -5.74 47.94
N VAL A 593 28.16 -6.80 48.54
CA VAL A 593 28.37 -8.09 47.86
C VAL A 593 27.04 -8.72 47.43
N VAL A 594 26.02 -8.73 48.29
CA VAL A 594 24.66 -9.22 47.92
C VAL A 594 24.06 -8.38 46.80
N LYS A 595 24.28 -7.06 46.78
CA LYS A 595 23.87 -6.19 45.68
C LYS A 595 24.60 -6.54 44.37
N ILE A 596 25.91 -6.85 44.39
CA ILE A 596 26.65 -7.33 43.22
C ILE A 596 26.09 -8.68 42.73
N VAL A 597 25.85 -9.65 43.62
CA VAL A 597 25.27 -10.96 43.24
C VAL A 597 23.88 -10.82 42.60
N ARG A 598 23.07 -9.89 43.11
CA ARG A 598 21.74 -9.58 42.55
C ARG A 598 21.81 -8.83 41.22
N GLU A 599 22.56 -7.73 41.13
CA GLU A 599 22.48 -6.79 40.01
C GLU A 599 23.47 -7.12 38.86
N LYS A 600 24.68 -7.62 39.16
CA LYS A 600 25.69 -8.02 38.14
C LYS A 600 25.46 -9.46 37.67
N TYR A 601 25.26 -10.37 38.62
CA TYR A 601 25.16 -11.81 38.37
C TYR A 601 23.72 -12.32 38.16
N LEU A 602 22.70 -11.52 38.48
CA LEU A 602 21.27 -11.86 38.34
C LEU A 602 20.85 -13.13 39.09
N LYS A 603 21.64 -13.58 40.07
CA LYS A 603 21.36 -14.77 40.89
C LYS A 603 20.47 -14.38 42.07
N THR A 604 19.17 -14.61 41.92
CA THR A 604 18.13 -14.35 42.94
C THR A 604 17.50 -15.60 43.53
N SER A 605 17.71 -16.77 42.91
CA SER A 605 17.32 -18.09 43.40
C SER A 605 18.47 -18.78 44.14
N ALA A 606 18.14 -19.83 44.91
CA ALA A 606 19.15 -20.75 45.45
C ALA A 606 19.74 -21.63 44.33
N PHE A 607 20.98 -22.11 44.54
CA PHE A 607 21.61 -23.10 43.66
C PHE A 607 21.15 -24.50 44.05
N GLU A 608 20.80 -25.33 43.06
CA GLU A 608 20.37 -26.71 43.27
C GLU A 608 21.56 -27.68 43.35
N ASP A 609 22.62 -27.43 42.57
CA ASP A 609 23.87 -28.20 42.64
C ASP A 609 24.96 -27.52 43.50
N ARG A 610 25.76 -28.37 44.14
CA ARG A 610 26.86 -27.99 45.03
C ARG A 610 28.17 -27.71 44.28
N GLN A 611 28.41 -28.28 43.09
CA GLN A 611 29.58 -27.95 42.27
C GLN A 611 29.39 -26.59 41.57
N GLU A 612 28.20 -26.30 41.05
CA GLU A 612 27.83 -24.95 40.58
C GLU A 612 28.03 -23.90 41.67
N LEU A 613 27.52 -24.15 42.88
CA LEU A 613 27.69 -23.22 44.01
C LEU A 613 29.16 -23.00 44.37
N GLN A 614 29.99 -24.04 44.40
CA GLN A 614 31.44 -23.91 44.64
C GLN A 614 32.15 -23.11 43.54
N THR A 615 31.77 -23.34 42.28
CA THR A 615 32.34 -22.65 41.10
C THR A 615 31.93 -21.17 41.09
N PHE A 616 30.67 -20.88 41.38
CA PHE A 616 30.20 -19.50 41.51
C PHE A 616 30.86 -18.76 42.67
N LEU A 617 31.09 -19.43 43.80
CA LEU A 617 31.77 -18.82 44.95
C LEU A 617 33.25 -18.53 44.67
N SER A 618 33.96 -19.36 43.89
CA SER A 618 35.34 -19.06 43.50
C SER A 618 35.42 -17.94 42.46
N GLU A 619 34.53 -17.91 41.47
CA GLU A 619 34.44 -16.82 40.49
C GLU A 619 34.12 -15.47 41.18
N LEU A 620 33.13 -15.47 42.08
CA LEU A 620 32.75 -14.30 42.86
C LEU A 620 33.89 -13.85 43.78
N TYR A 621 34.61 -14.77 44.41
CA TYR A 621 35.77 -14.44 45.28
C TYR A 621 36.89 -13.76 44.50
N VAL A 622 37.27 -14.29 43.33
CA VAL A 622 38.27 -13.67 42.45
C VAL A 622 37.80 -12.26 42.03
N TYR A 623 36.57 -12.15 41.52
CA TYR A 623 36.03 -10.86 41.09
C TYR A 623 35.97 -9.81 42.22
N LEU A 624 35.57 -10.20 43.43
CA LEU A 624 35.53 -9.28 44.57
C LEU A 624 36.93 -8.87 45.03
N ILE A 625 37.94 -9.73 44.92
CA ILE A 625 39.33 -9.38 45.18
C ILE A 625 39.85 -8.41 44.13
N ASP A 626 39.60 -8.65 42.84
CA ASP A 626 40.00 -7.73 41.77
C ASP A 626 39.38 -6.33 41.97
N GLN A 627 38.07 -6.28 42.28
CA GLN A 627 37.38 -5.01 42.57
C GLN A 627 37.85 -4.35 43.88
N MET A 628 38.22 -5.13 44.89
CA MET A 628 38.83 -4.61 46.11
C MET A 628 40.22 -4.03 45.83
N HIS A 629 41.03 -4.66 44.97
CA HIS A 629 42.32 -4.10 44.54
C HIS A 629 42.15 -2.82 43.72
N VAL A 630 41.15 -2.73 42.83
CA VAL A 630 40.82 -1.47 42.13
C VAL A 630 40.41 -0.38 43.13
N ALA A 631 39.49 -0.67 44.06
CA ALA A 631 39.03 0.29 45.06
C ALA A 631 40.14 0.76 46.02
N LEU A 632 40.98 -0.17 46.50
CA LEU A 632 42.14 0.16 47.33
C LEU A 632 43.21 0.90 46.54
N GLY A 633 43.42 0.59 45.26
CA GLY A 633 44.31 1.33 44.37
C GLY A 633 43.86 2.78 44.21
N GLN A 634 42.57 3.01 43.92
CA GLN A 634 41.96 4.34 43.85
C GLN A 634 42.04 5.10 45.18
N PHE A 635 41.83 4.40 46.31
CA PHE A 635 41.85 5.01 47.65
C PHE A 635 43.26 5.33 48.16
N LEU A 636 44.28 4.56 47.78
CA LEU A 636 45.68 4.76 48.19
C LEU A 636 46.49 5.61 47.20
N ALA A 637 45.93 5.97 46.04
CA ALA A 637 46.57 6.82 45.04
C ALA A 637 46.65 8.29 45.52
N LEU A 638 47.83 8.68 46.02
CA LEU A 638 48.22 10.08 46.21
C LEU A 638 48.55 10.71 44.84
N GLU A 639 47.50 11.08 44.12
CA GLU A 639 47.49 11.81 42.83
C GLU A 639 48.12 11.06 41.62
N ASP A 640 47.94 11.65 40.43
CA ASP A 640 48.47 11.22 39.12
C ASP A 640 48.31 9.74 38.68
N GLN A 641 47.05 9.33 38.53
CA GLN A 641 46.64 8.71 37.26
C GLN A 641 45.45 9.47 36.67
N ALA A 642 45.65 10.08 35.49
CA ALA A 642 44.58 10.72 34.75
C ALA A 642 43.50 9.69 34.39
N PRO A 643 42.20 10.00 34.59
CA PRO A 643 41.13 9.05 34.28
C PRO A 643 41.14 8.72 32.79
N ILE A 644 41.04 7.42 32.46
CA ILE A 644 41.00 6.94 31.07
C ILE A 644 39.97 7.76 30.29
N PRO A 645 40.38 8.47 29.21
CA PRO A 645 39.46 9.28 28.43
C PRO A 645 38.29 8.44 27.95
N LYS A 646 37.07 8.93 28.18
CA LYS A 646 35.88 8.35 27.54
C LYS A 646 36.09 8.48 26.02
N PRO A 647 35.83 7.44 25.20
CA PRO A 647 35.97 7.54 23.76
C PRO A 647 35.08 8.69 23.26
N GLN A 648 35.71 9.73 22.71
CA GLN A 648 35.05 11.00 22.43
C GLN A 648 34.16 10.95 21.17
N THR A 649 34.47 10.03 20.25
CA THR A 649 33.70 9.82 19.02
C THR A 649 32.29 9.34 19.32
N ASP A 650 31.29 9.93 18.66
CA ASP A 650 29.90 9.46 18.74
C ASP A 650 29.61 8.31 17.74
N SER A 651 28.51 7.58 17.94
CA SER A 651 27.98 6.59 16.98
C SER A 651 27.74 7.18 15.59
N ALA A 652 27.24 8.43 15.50
CA ALA A 652 27.10 9.11 14.21
C ALA A 652 28.47 9.37 13.57
N GLN A 653 29.46 9.82 14.36
CA GLN A 653 30.82 10.07 13.86
C GLN A 653 31.50 8.77 13.37
N LEU A 654 31.31 7.64 14.05
CA LEU A 654 31.75 6.33 13.55
C LEU A 654 31.09 5.94 12.23
N LYS A 655 29.81 6.27 12.01
CA LYS A 655 29.15 6.08 10.70
C LYS A 655 29.79 6.93 9.61
N HIS A 656 30.16 8.18 9.91
CA HIS A 656 30.89 9.04 8.98
C HIS A 656 32.30 8.50 8.68
N PHE A 657 33.04 8.01 9.69
CA PHE A 657 34.37 7.44 9.49
C PHE A 657 34.33 6.13 8.68
N ALA A 658 33.29 5.32 8.86
CA ALA A 658 33.09 4.13 8.05
C ALA A 658 32.83 4.48 6.56
N ARG A 659 31.97 5.47 6.29
CA ARG A 659 31.72 5.99 4.93
C ARG A 659 32.94 6.67 4.30
N GLU A 660 33.72 7.41 5.07
CA GLU A 660 34.99 7.99 4.60
C GLU A 660 35.98 6.88 4.18
N ALA A 661 36.09 5.83 4.99
CA ALA A 661 36.91 4.66 4.67
C ALA A 661 36.37 3.87 3.45
N GLU A 662 35.05 3.77 3.24
CA GLU A 662 34.44 3.22 2.02
C GLU A 662 34.85 4.01 0.77
N VAL A 663 34.66 5.34 0.79
CA VAL A 663 34.94 6.24 -0.33
C VAL A 663 36.43 6.29 -0.68
N ASN A 664 37.30 6.02 0.30
CA ASN A 664 38.75 5.90 0.11
C ASN A 664 39.22 4.46 -0.21
N GLY A 665 38.32 3.47 -0.26
CA GLY A 665 38.64 2.07 -0.57
C GLY A 665 39.24 1.26 0.58
N ASN A 666 39.36 1.84 1.78
CA ASN A 666 39.96 1.25 2.97
C ASN A 666 38.97 0.33 3.72
N TYR A 667 38.52 -0.72 3.04
CA TYR A 667 37.43 -1.60 3.50
C TYR A 667 37.72 -2.30 4.85
N GLU A 668 38.97 -2.59 5.18
CA GLU A 668 39.34 -3.12 6.50
C GLU A 668 39.09 -2.12 7.63
N LEU A 669 39.32 -0.82 7.38
CA LEU A 669 39.09 0.25 8.35
C LEU A 669 37.59 0.54 8.49
N ALA A 670 36.85 0.57 7.38
CA ALA A 670 35.39 0.65 7.39
C ALA A 670 34.77 -0.51 8.21
N THR A 671 35.27 -1.73 8.01
CA THR A 671 34.87 -2.92 8.79
C THR A 671 35.07 -2.73 10.29
N LYS A 672 36.24 -2.20 10.71
CA LYS A 672 36.54 -1.92 12.12
C LYS A 672 35.56 -0.92 12.73
N TYR A 673 35.28 0.20 12.04
CA TYR A 673 34.35 1.22 12.54
C TYR A 673 32.90 0.71 12.66
N TYR A 674 32.42 -0.10 11.71
CA TYR A 674 31.10 -0.73 11.82
C TYR A 674 31.03 -1.73 12.98
N GLN A 675 32.06 -2.57 13.15
CA GLN A 675 32.14 -3.52 14.25
C GLN A 675 32.23 -2.83 15.62
N GLU A 676 32.96 -1.72 15.72
CA GLU A 676 33.03 -0.91 16.95
C GLU A 676 31.66 -0.29 17.27
N ARG A 677 30.95 0.25 16.28
CA ARG A 677 29.60 0.81 16.45
C ARG A 677 28.58 -0.25 16.90
N ILE A 678 28.66 -1.47 16.36
CA ILE A 678 27.87 -2.62 16.85
C ILE A 678 28.28 -3.03 18.28
N ALA A 679 29.57 -3.02 18.61
CA ALA A 679 30.06 -3.35 19.95
C ALA A 679 29.61 -2.34 21.02
N ARG A 680 29.56 -1.04 20.67
CA ARG A 680 29.07 0.05 21.53
C ARG A 680 27.57 -0.05 21.84
N ASN A 681 26.75 -0.40 20.84
CA ASN A 681 25.32 -0.68 21.06
C ASN A 681 24.85 -1.83 20.16
N ARG A 682 24.80 -3.05 20.73
CA ARG A 682 24.38 -4.27 20.03
C ARG A 682 22.87 -4.34 19.78
N ASN A 683 22.07 -3.62 20.57
CA ASN A 683 20.60 -3.68 20.52
C ASN A 683 19.99 -2.65 19.55
N ASP A 684 20.76 -2.11 18.60
CA ASP A 684 20.30 -1.12 17.62
C ASP A 684 20.17 -1.76 16.23
N PRO A 685 18.95 -1.86 15.66
CA PRO A 685 18.77 -2.40 14.30
C PRO A 685 19.54 -1.62 13.23
N SER A 686 19.70 -0.29 13.40
CA SER A 686 20.38 0.56 12.40
C SER A 686 21.87 0.28 12.30
N HIS A 687 22.50 -0.20 13.38
CA HIS A 687 23.93 -0.54 13.40
C HIS A 687 24.21 -1.81 12.58
N TRP A 688 23.34 -2.81 12.72
CA TRP A 688 23.37 -4.03 11.93
C TRP A 688 22.94 -3.80 10.48
N PHE A 689 21.93 -2.95 10.25
CA PHE A 689 21.51 -2.54 8.92
C PHE A 689 22.65 -1.87 8.14
N ASP A 690 23.28 -0.84 8.71
CA ASP A 690 24.37 -0.11 8.05
C ASP A 690 25.54 -1.06 7.71
N TYR A 691 25.98 -1.91 8.64
CA TYR A 691 27.04 -2.89 8.36
C TYR A 691 26.61 -3.91 7.29
N GLY A 692 25.34 -4.32 7.26
CA GLY A 692 24.77 -5.17 6.21
C GLY A 692 24.82 -4.52 4.82
N THR A 693 24.55 -3.22 4.71
CA THR A 693 24.68 -2.48 3.43
C THR A 693 26.13 -2.40 2.96
N PHE A 694 27.08 -2.24 3.88
CA PHE A 694 28.51 -2.30 3.56
C PHE A 694 28.94 -3.71 3.14
N CYS A 695 28.42 -4.77 3.78
CA CYS A 695 28.66 -6.15 3.37
C CYS A 695 28.11 -6.45 1.95
N LEU A 696 26.95 -5.90 1.58
CA LEU A 696 26.46 -5.94 0.19
C LEU A 696 27.43 -5.24 -0.77
N TYR A 697 27.94 -4.06 -0.41
CA TYR A 697 28.86 -3.28 -1.27
C TYR A 697 30.16 -4.02 -1.60
N ILE A 698 30.75 -4.71 -0.62
CA ILE A 698 31.93 -5.56 -0.82
C ILE A 698 31.60 -6.94 -1.41
N ASN A 699 30.35 -7.18 -1.79
CA ASN A 699 29.82 -8.45 -2.30
C ASN A 699 29.95 -9.65 -1.32
N ASP A 700 30.00 -9.39 -0.02
CA ASP A 700 29.92 -10.41 1.04
C ASP A 700 28.44 -10.64 1.42
N ILE A 701 27.72 -11.31 0.53
CA ILE A 701 26.30 -11.65 0.69
C ILE A 701 26.08 -12.48 1.98
N THR A 702 27.06 -13.30 2.38
CA THR A 702 27.00 -14.12 3.59
C THR A 702 26.96 -13.29 4.87
N LYS A 703 27.88 -12.33 5.06
CA LYS A 703 27.83 -11.43 6.24
C LYS A 703 26.65 -10.46 6.16
N ALA A 704 26.26 -10.02 4.95
CA ALA A 704 25.06 -9.21 4.78
C ALA A 704 23.81 -9.94 5.30
N GLU A 705 23.64 -11.22 4.95
CA GLU A 705 22.55 -12.06 5.45
C GLU A 705 22.54 -12.16 6.99
N GLU A 706 23.70 -12.40 7.61
CA GLU A 706 23.83 -12.46 9.08
C GLU A 706 23.48 -11.11 9.74
N CYS A 707 23.92 -10.00 9.17
CA CYS A 707 23.65 -8.66 9.69
C CYS A 707 22.15 -8.31 9.60
N PHE A 708 21.50 -8.58 8.46
CA PHE A 708 20.06 -8.35 8.34
C PHE A 708 19.23 -9.31 9.21
N LYS A 709 19.72 -10.53 9.48
CA LYS A 709 19.12 -11.42 10.49
C LYS A 709 19.17 -10.85 11.90
N GLU A 710 20.32 -10.40 12.38
CA GLU A 710 20.39 -9.78 13.72
C GLU A 710 19.54 -8.49 13.78
N CYS A 711 19.50 -7.71 12.70
CA CYS A 711 18.64 -6.52 12.58
C CYS A 711 17.14 -6.88 12.78
N ILE A 712 16.61 -7.83 12.01
CA ILE A 712 15.21 -8.28 12.09
C ILE A 712 14.93 -9.03 13.41
N ALA A 713 15.93 -9.73 13.97
CA ALA A 713 15.79 -10.39 15.26
C ALA A 713 15.66 -9.38 16.43
N ILE A 714 16.21 -8.17 16.30
CA ILE A 714 16.05 -7.08 17.28
C ILE A 714 14.72 -6.34 17.06
N ASP A 715 14.38 -6.03 15.80
CA ASP A 715 13.09 -5.41 15.43
C ASP A 715 12.48 -6.07 14.19
N GLN A 716 11.48 -6.93 14.42
CA GLN A 716 10.74 -7.62 13.36
C GLN A 716 9.87 -6.68 12.49
N LYS A 717 9.74 -5.40 12.85
CA LYS A 717 9.04 -4.36 12.07
C LYS A 717 10.00 -3.38 11.40
N HIS A 718 11.31 -3.66 11.39
CA HIS A 718 12.28 -2.76 10.75
C HIS A 718 12.19 -2.83 9.22
N LEU A 719 11.37 -1.94 8.63
CA LEU A 719 10.99 -1.93 7.21
C LEU A 719 12.19 -2.10 6.25
N GLN A 720 13.24 -1.29 6.41
CA GLN A 720 14.40 -1.34 5.52
C GLN A 720 15.18 -2.67 5.64
N GLY A 721 15.23 -3.26 6.84
CA GLY A 721 15.83 -4.58 7.06
C GLY A 721 15.02 -5.71 6.41
N LEU A 722 13.68 -5.68 6.52
CA LEU A 722 12.80 -6.63 5.82
C LEU A 722 13.01 -6.55 4.30
N LEU A 723 13.07 -5.35 3.73
CA LEU A 723 13.31 -5.14 2.31
C LEU A 723 14.68 -5.66 1.85
N LEU A 724 15.77 -5.35 2.58
CA LEU A 724 17.11 -5.83 2.20
C LEU A 724 17.32 -7.33 2.45
N TYR A 725 16.68 -7.91 3.47
CA TYR A 725 16.68 -9.37 3.62
C TYR A 725 15.89 -10.06 2.50
N GLY A 726 14.78 -9.46 2.04
CA GLY A 726 14.08 -9.88 0.82
C GLY A 726 14.96 -9.83 -0.43
N VAL A 727 15.74 -8.75 -0.61
CA VAL A 727 16.76 -8.62 -1.68
C VAL A 727 17.82 -9.72 -1.57
N VAL A 728 18.42 -9.93 -0.39
CA VAL A 728 19.42 -10.99 -0.15
C VAL A 728 18.85 -12.38 -0.43
N CYS A 729 17.61 -12.67 0.01
CA CYS A 729 16.94 -13.93 -0.31
C CYS A 729 16.74 -14.10 -1.83
N THR A 730 16.37 -13.03 -2.55
CA THR A 730 16.24 -13.04 -4.02
C THR A 730 17.58 -13.31 -4.71
N LEU A 731 18.66 -12.64 -4.28
CA LEU A 731 20.03 -12.87 -4.77
C LEU A 731 20.57 -14.27 -4.42
N SER A 732 19.90 -14.97 -3.49
CA SER A 732 20.20 -16.35 -3.09
C SER A 732 19.19 -17.36 -3.66
N GLU A 733 18.37 -16.98 -4.65
CA GLU A 733 17.31 -17.80 -5.28
C GLU A 733 16.23 -18.34 -4.31
N ARG A 734 16.15 -17.82 -3.07
CA ARG A 734 15.19 -18.22 -2.02
C ARG A 734 13.87 -17.47 -2.16
N ASN A 735 13.18 -17.70 -3.27
CA ASN A 735 11.99 -16.93 -3.66
C ASN A 735 10.83 -16.98 -2.65
N GLU A 736 10.55 -18.13 -2.02
CA GLU A 736 9.48 -18.24 -1.00
C GLU A 736 9.75 -17.39 0.25
N ALA A 737 11.01 -17.33 0.68
CA ALA A 737 11.43 -16.46 1.77
C ALA A 737 11.34 -15.00 1.32
N ALA A 738 11.93 -14.65 0.16
CA ALA A 738 11.90 -13.29 -0.38
C ALA A 738 10.47 -12.73 -0.46
N GLU A 739 9.52 -13.48 -1.01
CA GLU A 739 8.10 -13.09 -1.05
C GLU A 739 7.55 -12.82 0.36
N THR A 740 7.80 -13.72 1.31
CA THR A 740 7.35 -13.57 2.72
C THR A 740 7.88 -12.26 3.34
N PHE A 741 9.12 -11.88 3.05
CA PHE A 741 9.73 -10.65 3.58
C PHE A 741 9.25 -9.37 2.88
N PHE A 742 9.01 -9.40 1.56
CA PHE A 742 8.41 -8.28 0.84
C PHE A 742 6.91 -8.08 1.18
N GLU A 743 6.13 -9.16 1.34
CA GLU A 743 4.75 -9.08 1.86
C GLU A 743 4.71 -8.60 3.32
N ALA A 744 5.66 -9.01 4.17
CA ALA A 744 5.78 -8.49 5.52
C ALA A 744 6.07 -6.98 5.51
N ALA A 745 6.95 -6.50 4.63
CA ALA A 745 7.24 -5.08 4.48
C ALA A 745 6.00 -4.24 4.10
N THR A 746 5.20 -4.70 3.12
CA THR A 746 3.95 -4.01 2.73
C THR A 746 2.81 -4.17 3.75
N CYS A 747 2.92 -5.10 4.70
CA CYS A 747 2.01 -5.19 5.86
C CYS A 747 2.49 -4.35 7.07
N VAL A 748 3.79 -4.04 7.18
CA VAL A 748 4.36 -3.15 8.20
C VAL A 748 4.04 -1.69 7.90
N ASP A 749 4.25 -1.24 6.65
CA ASP A 749 3.77 0.06 6.17
C ASP A 749 3.02 -0.08 4.84
N PRO A 750 1.67 -0.22 4.89
CA PRO A 750 0.83 -0.27 3.70
C PRO A 750 0.85 0.98 2.82
N LYS A 751 1.38 2.12 3.32
CA LYS A 751 1.51 3.37 2.56
C LYS A 751 2.90 3.56 1.94
N SER A 752 3.85 2.66 2.21
CA SER A 752 5.20 2.74 1.66
C SER A 752 5.20 2.45 0.16
N ILE A 753 5.31 3.50 -0.65
CA ILE A 753 5.51 3.40 -2.11
C ILE A 753 6.69 2.46 -2.40
N LEU A 754 7.82 2.68 -1.69
CA LEU A 754 9.03 1.87 -1.79
C LEU A 754 8.78 0.38 -1.55
N ALA A 755 8.02 0.00 -0.52
CA ALA A 755 7.75 -1.42 -0.24
C ALA A 755 6.96 -2.10 -1.37
N TRP A 756 5.96 -1.41 -1.93
CA TRP A 756 5.18 -1.91 -3.06
C TRP A 756 6.02 -1.98 -4.35
N THR A 757 6.86 -0.97 -4.63
CA THR A 757 7.78 -1.02 -5.78
C THR A 757 8.81 -2.13 -5.64
N MET A 758 9.36 -2.37 -4.45
CA MET A 758 10.29 -3.47 -4.19
C MET A 758 9.63 -4.86 -4.34
N LEU A 759 8.38 -5.02 -3.88
CA LEU A 759 7.59 -6.24 -4.12
C LEU A 759 7.34 -6.46 -5.62
N GLY A 760 7.06 -5.40 -6.39
CA GLY A 760 6.93 -5.47 -7.84
C GLY A 760 8.23 -5.86 -8.54
N LEU A 761 9.36 -5.24 -8.17
CA LEU A 761 10.70 -5.56 -8.69
C LEU A 761 11.18 -6.97 -8.31
N PHE A 762 10.62 -7.55 -7.25
CA PHE A 762 10.77 -8.97 -6.90
C PHE A 762 9.89 -9.88 -7.76
N TYR A 763 8.59 -9.58 -7.91
CA TYR A 763 7.73 -10.41 -8.75
C TYR A 763 8.15 -10.42 -10.22
N ASP A 764 8.65 -9.30 -10.73
CA ASP A 764 9.31 -9.20 -12.04
C ASP A 764 10.56 -10.10 -12.13
N ALA A 765 11.36 -10.19 -11.07
CA ALA A 765 12.50 -11.12 -10.99
C ALA A 765 12.11 -12.61 -11.14
N VAL A 766 10.91 -12.95 -10.65
CA VAL A 766 10.38 -14.32 -10.64
C VAL A 766 9.49 -14.59 -11.87
N ASN A 767 9.29 -13.61 -12.75
CA ASN A 767 8.36 -13.63 -13.90
C ASN A 767 6.88 -13.78 -13.50
N ASN A 768 6.50 -13.31 -12.31
CA ASN A 768 5.10 -13.19 -11.89
C ASN A 768 4.52 -11.85 -12.38
N GLU A 769 4.24 -11.76 -13.69
CA GLU A 769 3.75 -10.53 -14.34
C GLU A 769 2.53 -9.92 -13.64
N ILE A 770 1.55 -10.74 -13.21
CA ILE A 770 0.33 -10.26 -12.53
C ILE A 770 0.65 -9.70 -11.14
N GLY A 771 1.56 -10.34 -10.40
CA GLY A 771 2.03 -9.83 -9.11
C GLY A 771 2.77 -8.51 -9.24
N ALA A 772 3.59 -8.36 -10.28
CA ALA A 772 4.34 -7.15 -10.58
C ALA A 772 3.42 -6.00 -11.01
N GLU A 773 2.55 -6.21 -12.01
CA GLU A 773 1.55 -5.24 -12.49
C GLU A 773 0.75 -4.65 -11.33
N MET A 774 0.22 -5.49 -10.45
CA MET A 774 -0.62 -5.07 -9.33
C MET A 774 0.16 -4.37 -8.21
N ALA A 775 1.37 -4.82 -7.89
CA ALA A 775 2.23 -4.12 -6.92
C ALA A 775 2.66 -2.73 -7.41
N TYR A 776 2.95 -2.58 -8.71
CA TYR A 776 3.22 -1.29 -9.33
C TYR A 776 1.97 -0.40 -9.42
N LEU A 777 0.76 -0.97 -9.61
CA LEU A 777 -0.49 -0.21 -9.56
C LEU A 777 -0.75 0.39 -8.19
N GLU A 778 -0.59 -0.36 -7.10
CA GLU A 778 -0.73 0.16 -5.73
C GLU A 778 0.34 1.20 -5.40
N ALA A 779 1.61 0.95 -5.78
CA ALA A 779 2.68 1.94 -5.63
C ALA A 779 2.37 3.26 -6.34
N ASN A 780 1.85 3.20 -7.58
CA ASN A 780 1.46 4.40 -8.34
C ASN A 780 0.23 5.09 -7.74
N LYS A 781 -0.76 4.34 -7.23
CA LYS A 781 -1.93 4.89 -6.53
C LYS A 781 -1.51 5.68 -5.29
N LEU A 782 -0.58 5.14 -4.51
CA LEU A 782 0.00 5.81 -3.35
C LEU A 782 0.82 7.04 -3.74
N ASN A 783 1.64 6.96 -4.79
CA ASN A 783 2.43 8.10 -5.29
C ASN A 783 1.53 9.25 -5.79
N GLN A 784 0.45 8.94 -6.50
CA GLN A 784 -0.54 9.93 -6.93
C GLN A 784 -1.30 10.54 -5.74
N ALA A 785 -1.68 9.73 -4.74
CA ALA A 785 -2.29 10.23 -3.51
C ALA A 785 -1.35 11.16 -2.72
N ALA A 786 -0.06 10.83 -2.65
CA ALA A 786 0.96 11.67 -2.03
C ALA A 786 1.13 13.01 -2.77
N ALA A 787 1.17 13.01 -4.10
CA ALA A 787 1.25 14.22 -4.91
C ALA A 787 0.02 15.14 -4.75
N VAL A 788 -1.18 14.56 -4.62
CA VAL A 788 -2.41 15.31 -4.32
C VAL A 788 -2.39 15.88 -2.89
N ALA A 789 -1.87 15.13 -1.92
CA ALA A 789 -1.72 15.61 -0.54
C ALA A 789 -0.70 16.75 -0.43
N GLU A 790 0.45 16.66 -1.11
CA GLU A 790 1.45 17.74 -1.15
C GLU A 790 0.88 18.99 -1.84
N ALA A 791 0.22 18.83 -2.99
CA ALA A 791 -0.41 19.95 -3.68
C ALA A 791 -1.52 20.61 -2.84
N LYS A 792 -2.23 19.85 -1.98
CA LYS A 792 -3.16 20.43 -1.00
C LYS A 792 -2.42 21.20 0.11
N ALA A 793 -1.36 20.63 0.68
CA ALA A 793 -0.58 21.26 1.74
C ALA A 793 0.03 22.60 1.28
N LEU A 794 0.60 22.65 0.07
CA LEU A 794 1.12 23.88 -0.54
C LEU A 794 0.03 24.96 -0.71
N ARG A 795 -1.19 24.58 -1.13
CA ARG A 795 -2.33 25.51 -1.23
C ARG A 795 -2.77 26.02 0.14
N GLU A 796 -2.74 25.18 1.16
CA GLU A 796 -3.09 25.54 2.53
C GLU A 796 -2.06 26.50 3.14
N GLU A 797 -0.76 26.26 2.91
CA GLU A 797 0.34 27.15 3.26
C GLU A 797 0.27 28.50 2.50
N GLU A 798 -0.01 28.48 1.19
CA GLU A 798 -0.25 29.71 0.41
C GLU A 798 -1.47 30.50 0.93
N ARG A 799 -2.57 29.83 1.30
CA ARG A 799 -3.77 30.49 1.85
C ARG A 799 -3.49 31.14 3.20
N LEU A 800 -2.76 30.44 4.07
CA LEU A 800 -2.28 30.97 5.35
C LEU A 800 -1.33 32.17 5.14
N ALA A 801 -0.43 32.11 4.15
CA ALA A 801 0.47 33.21 3.80
C ALA A 801 -0.26 34.44 3.20
N ARG A 802 -1.40 34.24 2.53
CA ARG A 802 -2.27 35.31 2.02
C ARG A 802 -3.13 35.98 3.10
N GLY A 803 -3.27 35.36 4.28
CA GLY A 803 -4.02 35.91 5.42
C GLY A 803 -5.54 35.79 5.31
N GLU A 804 -6.03 34.87 4.46
CA GLU A 804 -7.47 34.64 4.25
C GLU A 804 -8.05 33.82 5.42
N HIS A 805 -8.63 34.52 6.40
CA HIS A 805 -9.43 33.88 7.45
C HIS A 805 -10.84 33.56 6.94
N GLU A 806 -11.25 32.29 7.07
CA GLU A 806 -12.64 31.87 6.87
C GLU A 806 -13.54 32.51 7.94
N SER A 807 -14.50 33.33 7.50
CA SER A 807 -15.71 33.57 8.27
C SER A 807 -16.62 32.36 8.12
N GLU A 808 -16.87 31.62 9.21
CA GLU A 808 -17.84 30.52 9.26
C GLU A 808 -19.28 31.04 9.03
N ASP A 809 -19.67 31.24 7.76
CA ASP A 809 -21.08 31.37 7.40
C ASP A 809 -21.75 30.01 7.57
N LYS A 810 -22.39 29.83 8.74
CA LYS A 810 -23.17 28.65 9.08
C LYS A 810 -24.46 28.67 8.29
N GLU A 811 -24.57 27.83 7.28
CA GLU A 811 -25.86 27.52 6.66
C GLU A 811 -26.83 27.01 7.74
N ILE A 812 -27.90 27.76 7.94
CA ILE A 812 -28.97 27.43 8.88
C ILE A 812 -29.94 26.52 8.15
N ASP A 813 -29.69 25.21 8.19
CA ASP A 813 -30.72 24.24 7.80
C ASP A 813 -31.87 24.29 8.81
N HIS A 814 -33.11 24.25 8.29
CA HIS A 814 -34.26 24.83 8.98
C HIS A 814 -35.50 23.95 8.87
N ASP A 815 -35.56 22.88 9.68
CA ASP A 815 -36.77 22.08 9.85
C ASP A 815 -37.11 21.81 11.34
N GLN A 816 -38.38 21.52 11.63
CA GLN A 816 -38.93 21.43 12.99
C GLN A 816 -39.70 20.14 13.26
N GLY A 817 -39.32 19.48 14.36
CA GLY A 817 -40.10 18.41 15.00
C GLY A 817 -39.67 16.99 14.59
N GLY A 818 -39.55 16.01 15.49
CA GLY A 818 -39.54 16.06 16.96
C GLY A 818 -40.56 15.13 17.61
N LEU A 819 -40.05 14.17 18.39
CA LEU A 819 -40.69 13.52 19.56
C LEU A 819 -39.64 12.67 20.29
N ALA A 820 -39.83 12.42 21.59
CA ALA A 820 -38.84 11.77 22.48
C ALA A 820 -38.98 10.24 22.56
N PRO A 821 -38.05 9.54 23.24
CA PRO A 821 -38.41 8.96 24.56
C PRO A 821 -37.24 9.18 25.61
N PRO A 822 -37.18 8.57 26.82
CA PRO A 822 -37.13 9.41 28.04
C PRO A 822 -36.06 9.08 29.12
N SER A 823 -35.89 10.01 30.09
CA SER A 823 -35.54 9.89 31.54
C SER A 823 -34.79 8.66 32.12
N VAL A 824 -33.92 8.73 33.16
CA VAL A 824 -33.99 9.50 34.45
C VAL A 824 -32.54 9.81 35.05
N PRO A 825 -32.26 10.23 36.34
CA PRO A 825 -31.14 11.15 36.73
C PRO A 825 -30.06 10.46 37.64
N ASP A 826 -29.20 11.05 38.52
CA ASP A 826 -29.15 12.37 39.21
C ASP A 826 -27.72 12.87 39.59
N ILE A 827 -27.33 13.98 38.97
CA ILE A 827 -26.73 15.23 39.54
C ILE A 827 -26.00 15.19 40.90
N LYS A 828 -24.74 15.72 40.95
CA LYS A 828 -24.14 16.63 41.98
C LYS A 828 -22.64 16.87 41.68
N GLN A 829 -21.98 18.02 41.95
CA GLN A 829 -22.41 19.35 42.44
C GLN A 829 -21.45 20.48 41.87
N PRO A 830 -21.24 21.72 42.40
CA PRO A 830 -21.34 22.94 41.57
C PRO A 830 -20.04 23.77 41.34
N SER A 831 -20.19 24.91 40.66
CA SER A 831 -19.18 25.92 40.26
C SER A 831 -18.62 26.80 41.39
N PRO A 832 -17.62 27.66 41.10
CA PRO A 832 -17.90 29.12 41.09
C PRO A 832 -17.15 29.87 39.91
N PRO A 833 -16.69 31.15 39.95
CA PRO A 833 -17.02 32.12 38.88
C PRO A 833 -15.80 32.86 38.25
N SER A 834 -16.03 33.99 37.57
CA SER A 834 -15.04 34.78 36.79
C SER A 834 -14.76 36.21 37.34
N SER A 835 -13.79 36.90 36.72
CA SER A 835 -13.45 38.36 36.73
C SER A 835 -12.30 38.91 37.62
N ASP A 836 -11.45 39.71 36.94
CA ASP A 836 -10.54 40.84 37.31
C ASP A 836 -9.44 40.82 38.42
N LYS A 837 -8.18 41.02 37.96
CA LYS A 837 -7.11 42.05 38.25
C LYS A 837 -7.11 42.85 39.59
N PRO A 838 -5.98 43.52 40.03
CA PRO A 838 -4.54 43.49 39.64
C PRO A 838 -3.61 43.25 40.90
N PRO A 839 -2.66 44.08 41.44
CA PRO A 839 -1.64 45.03 40.89
C PRO A 839 -0.19 45.03 41.53
N THR A 840 0.82 45.41 40.72
CA THR A 840 2.04 46.25 41.05
C THR A 840 3.25 45.80 41.92
N SER A 841 4.42 46.38 41.55
CA SER A 841 5.75 46.49 42.24
C SER A 841 6.68 45.25 42.20
N ALA A 842 7.96 45.29 41.77
CA ALA A 842 9.17 46.13 41.99
C ALA A 842 10.07 45.58 43.15
N ARG A 843 11.41 45.70 43.21
CA ARG A 843 12.45 46.45 42.44
C ARG A 843 13.87 45.89 42.77
N SER A 844 14.87 46.06 41.87
CA SER A 844 16.35 45.86 42.10
C SER A 844 16.84 44.46 42.53
N GLY A 845 18.09 44.01 42.32
CA GLY A 845 19.32 44.64 41.80
C GLY A 845 20.44 44.71 42.88
N LYS A 846 21.75 44.61 42.60
CA LYS A 846 22.50 44.40 41.33
C LYS A 846 24.01 44.16 41.64
N GLY A 847 24.77 43.50 40.75
CA GLY A 847 26.24 43.69 40.64
C GLY A 847 27.09 42.45 40.32
N SER A 848 28.19 42.47 39.54
CA SER A 848 28.55 43.18 38.27
C SER A 848 30.04 42.98 37.90
N ILE A 849 30.42 43.25 36.62
CA ILE A 849 31.80 43.31 36.05
C ILE A 849 32.41 41.91 35.82
N SER A 850 33.03 41.55 34.67
CA SER A 850 33.12 42.10 33.29
C SER A 850 33.47 40.93 32.34
N ASP A 851 33.06 40.80 31.08
CA ASP A 851 32.78 41.75 29.96
C ASP A 851 34.01 42.09 29.08
N ARG A 852 34.05 41.50 27.86
CA ARG A 852 34.59 42.17 26.66
C ARG A 852 33.92 41.66 25.37
N ARG A 853 33.77 42.57 24.41
CA ARG A 853 33.01 42.47 23.13
C ARG A 853 33.91 41.96 21.98
N MET A 854 33.42 41.65 20.76
CA MET A 854 32.87 42.55 19.70
C MET A 854 32.34 41.69 18.53
N SER A 855 31.45 42.10 17.61
CA SER A 855 30.40 43.15 17.57
C SER A 855 29.62 43.03 16.24
N ALA A 856 28.30 43.28 16.20
CA ALA A 856 27.50 43.16 14.96
C ALA A 856 26.61 44.39 14.67
N SER A 857 26.63 44.89 13.42
CA SER A 857 25.73 45.87 12.79
C SER A 857 26.20 46.15 11.35
N LYS A 858 25.39 46.54 10.36
CA LYS A 858 23.92 46.60 10.18
C LYS A 858 23.62 46.73 8.67
N ARG A 859 22.45 46.27 8.20
CA ARG A 859 21.85 46.74 6.92
C ARG A 859 21.02 48.01 7.15
N SER A 860 20.81 48.79 6.10
CA SER A 860 19.85 49.90 6.05
C SER A 860 19.44 50.19 4.60
N ASP A 861 18.14 50.11 4.31
CA ASP A 861 17.57 50.28 2.97
C ASP A 861 17.10 51.72 2.72
N ILE A 862 17.30 52.23 1.50
CA ILE A 862 16.58 53.39 0.92
C ILE A 862 16.34 53.12 -0.57
N HIS A 863 15.12 53.40 -1.06
CA HIS A 863 14.70 53.22 -2.46
C HIS A 863 15.36 54.20 -3.46
N LEU A 864 15.38 53.84 -4.76
CA LEU A 864 14.61 54.55 -5.81
C LEU A 864 14.66 53.84 -7.19
N HIS A 865 13.83 54.31 -8.13
CA HIS A 865 13.54 53.71 -9.45
C HIS A 865 14.71 53.63 -10.44
N PRO A 866 14.54 52.81 -11.50
CA PRO A 866 14.83 53.23 -12.86
C PRO A 866 13.59 53.24 -13.76
N GLY A 867 13.59 54.06 -14.80
CA GLY A 867 12.58 54.07 -15.85
C GLY A 867 13.18 54.50 -17.19
N GLN A 868 12.62 53.93 -18.28
CA GLN A 868 12.74 54.28 -19.71
C GLN A 868 14.12 54.64 -20.32
N SER A 869 14.41 53.99 -21.45
CA SER A 869 15.55 54.25 -22.35
C SER A 869 15.39 55.57 -23.13
N PRO A 870 16.47 56.08 -23.78
CA PRO A 870 16.66 55.73 -25.20
C PRO A 870 18.12 55.62 -25.71
N GLN A 871 18.26 54.84 -26.80
CA GLN A 871 19.08 55.01 -28.03
C GLN A 871 20.38 55.86 -28.04
N LEU A 872 21.38 55.43 -28.83
CA LEU A 872 21.66 55.94 -30.20
C LEU A 872 22.89 55.27 -30.89
N GLN A 873 22.70 54.89 -32.16
CA GLN A 873 23.62 54.99 -33.34
C GLN A 873 25.06 54.43 -33.26
N ASP A 874 25.46 53.43 -34.07
CA ASP A 874 25.64 53.33 -35.54
C ASP A 874 27.09 53.61 -35.99
N ASN A 875 27.78 52.61 -36.59
CA ASN A 875 27.99 52.58 -38.07
C ASN A 875 28.95 51.48 -38.61
N ILE A 876 28.56 50.94 -39.79
CA ILE A 876 29.40 50.51 -40.94
C ILE A 876 30.42 49.34 -40.77
N GLY A 877 30.41 48.38 -41.71
CA GLY A 877 31.44 47.31 -41.78
C GLY A 877 31.44 46.39 -43.02
N SER A 878 30.27 46.00 -43.55
CA SER A 878 30.00 45.45 -44.91
C SER A 878 30.94 44.40 -45.57
N LYS A 879 30.43 43.18 -45.81
CA LYS A 879 30.45 42.38 -47.08
C LYS A 879 30.08 40.90 -46.77
N ILE A 880 28.89 40.39 -47.08
CA ILE A 880 28.31 40.05 -48.41
C ILE A 880 28.98 38.82 -49.07
N LYS A 881 28.30 37.67 -49.00
CA LYS A 881 27.82 36.80 -50.11
C LYS A 881 26.92 35.69 -49.48
N THR A 882 25.59 35.65 -49.70
CA THR A 882 24.83 35.04 -50.83
C THR A 882 25.07 33.53 -50.99
N GLU A 883 24.08 32.63 -51.08
CA GLU A 883 22.59 32.68 -51.07
C GLU A 883 22.07 31.27 -50.61
N SER A 884 20.92 31.08 -49.96
CA SER A 884 19.53 31.00 -50.50
C SER A 884 19.34 29.93 -51.61
N SER A 885 18.23 29.16 -51.73
CA SER A 885 16.94 29.09 -51.01
C SER A 885 16.49 27.59 -50.92
N THR A 886 15.24 27.08 -50.77
CA THR A 886 13.79 27.49 -50.77
C THR A 886 13.00 26.33 -50.07
N SER A 887 11.69 26.27 -49.79
CA SER A 887 10.48 27.12 -49.94
C SER A 887 9.35 26.65 -49.00
N ARG A 888 8.30 27.47 -48.77
CA ARG A 888 7.02 27.10 -48.11
C ARG A 888 6.06 26.37 -49.09
N PRO A 889 4.85 25.89 -48.68
CA PRO A 889 3.69 26.72 -48.30
C PRO A 889 3.03 26.30 -46.95
N GLY A 890 2.07 27.01 -46.35
CA GLY A 890 1.55 28.36 -46.64
C GLY A 890 0.02 28.48 -46.58
N SER A 891 -0.50 29.44 -45.79
CA SER A 891 -1.80 30.10 -46.05
C SER A 891 -1.83 31.49 -45.39
N HIS A 892 -2.73 32.36 -45.85
CA HIS A 892 -2.98 33.70 -45.29
C HIS A 892 -4.45 33.82 -44.90
N TYR A 893 -4.75 34.56 -43.84
CA TYR A 893 -5.84 35.55 -43.87
C TYR A 893 -5.42 36.85 -43.19
N LYS A 894 -6.09 37.96 -43.52
CA LYS A 894 -5.71 39.32 -43.09
C LYS A 894 -6.58 39.79 -41.92
N MET A 895 -6.02 40.60 -41.03
CA MET A 895 -6.82 41.51 -40.21
C MET A 895 -7.56 42.52 -41.11
N GLY A 896 -8.82 42.79 -40.79
CA GLY A 896 -9.60 43.92 -41.28
C GLY A 896 -10.15 44.69 -40.09
N SER A 897 -9.83 45.98 -40.00
CA SER A 897 -10.26 46.84 -38.88
C SER A 897 -11.57 47.56 -39.20
N GLN A 898 -12.60 47.39 -38.35
CA GLN A 898 -13.65 48.39 -38.16
C GLN A 898 -13.95 48.56 -36.67
N ARG A 899 -14.21 49.82 -36.26
CA ARG A 899 -14.73 50.16 -34.94
C ARG A 899 -16.24 49.99 -34.91
N GLY A 900 -16.76 49.39 -33.83
CA GLY A 900 -18.19 49.37 -33.55
C GLY A 900 -18.48 48.92 -32.12
N THR A 901 -18.65 49.87 -31.20
CA THR A 901 -19.37 49.64 -29.94
C THR A 901 -20.86 49.77 -30.21
N PRO A 902 -21.71 48.87 -29.68
CA PRO A 902 -22.42 49.29 -28.45
C PRO A 902 -22.74 48.17 -27.44
N GLN A 903 -22.57 48.53 -26.15
CA GLN A 903 -23.35 48.08 -24.98
C GLN A 903 -23.29 46.59 -24.55
N PRO A 904 -23.54 46.31 -23.25
CA PRO A 904 -23.36 44.97 -22.68
C PRO A 904 -24.56 44.06 -22.94
N ALA A 905 -24.26 42.78 -23.14
CA ALA A 905 -25.20 41.66 -22.98
C ALA A 905 -24.75 40.82 -21.77
N GLU A 906 -25.65 39.98 -21.26
CA GLU A 906 -25.53 39.28 -19.98
C GLU A 906 -24.26 38.42 -19.87
N GLU A 907 -23.63 38.45 -18.69
CA GLU A 907 -22.53 37.56 -18.33
C GLU A 907 -23.07 36.13 -18.19
N ALA A 908 -22.92 35.32 -19.24
CA ALA A 908 -22.96 33.88 -19.09
C ALA A 908 -21.69 33.45 -18.33
N GLU A 909 -21.85 32.72 -17.24
CA GLU A 909 -20.73 32.17 -16.48
C GLU A 909 -19.89 31.25 -17.39
N GLU A 910 -18.65 31.65 -17.71
CA GLU A 910 -17.69 30.72 -18.28
C GLU A 910 -17.44 29.60 -17.25
N PRO A 911 -17.48 28.31 -17.63
CA PRO A 911 -17.25 27.23 -16.69
C PRO A 911 -15.84 27.37 -16.10
N PRO A 912 -15.66 27.17 -14.78
CA PRO A 912 -14.40 27.47 -14.12
C PRO A 912 -13.24 26.71 -14.76
N VAL A 913 -12.19 27.45 -15.11
CA VAL A 913 -10.99 26.91 -15.79
C VAL A 913 -10.44 25.76 -14.96
N ARG A 914 -10.59 24.54 -15.47
CA ARG A 914 -10.18 23.31 -14.76
C ARG A 914 -8.67 23.34 -14.53
N GLU A 915 -8.27 23.49 -13.27
CA GLU A 915 -6.87 23.47 -12.87
C GLU A 915 -6.18 22.15 -13.28
N PRO A 916 -4.88 22.19 -13.64
CA PRO A 916 -4.13 20.97 -13.90
C PRO A 916 -4.07 20.11 -12.62
N THR A 917 -4.60 18.88 -12.71
CA THR A 917 -4.59 17.93 -11.59
C THR A 917 -3.15 17.55 -11.23
N PRO A 918 -2.79 17.48 -9.93
CA PRO A 918 -1.43 17.17 -9.50
C PRO A 918 -0.84 15.93 -10.16
N VAL A 919 0.45 16.01 -10.50
CA VAL A 919 1.27 14.93 -11.06
C VAL A 919 2.43 14.71 -10.09
N PRO A 920 2.80 13.46 -9.74
CA PRO A 920 3.98 13.19 -8.93
C PRO A 920 5.26 13.78 -9.53
N ARG A 921 6.14 14.35 -8.68
CA ARG A 921 7.40 14.95 -9.13
C ARG A 921 8.41 13.93 -9.65
N CYS A 922 8.31 12.68 -9.21
CA CYS A 922 9.16 11.57 -9.61
C CYS A 922 8.34 10.27 -9.70
N SER A 923 8.81 9.34 -10.52
CA SER A 923 8.20 8.01 -10.64
C SER A 923 8.43 7.18 -9.37
N ILE A 924 7.66 6.08 -9.26
CA ILE A 924 7.90 5.07 -8.22
C ILE A 924 9.27 4.40 -8.35
N TYR A 925 9.79 4.29 -9.58
CA TYR A 925 11.08 3.68 -9.85
C TYR A 925 12.22 4.59 -9.44
N MET A 926 12.15 5.91 -9.67
CA MET A 926 13.18 6.86 -9.22
C MET A 926 13.31 6.89 -7.69
N GLN A 927 12.19 6.88 -6.95
CA GLN A 927 12.20 6.77 -5.49
C GLN A 927 12.88 5.46 -5.01
N ALA A 928 12.66 4.35 -5.73
CA ALA A 928 13.35 3.09 -5.45
C ALA A 928 14.85 3.15 -5.83
N ILE A 929 15.20 3.73 -6.98
CA ILE A 929 16.58 3.85 -7.48
C ILE A 929 17.44 4.65 -6.50
N GLU A 930 16.94 5.78 -6.00
CA GLU A 930 17.63 6.61 -5.01
C GLU A 930 17.99 5.80 -3.75
N TRP A 931 17.00 5.13 -3.14
CA TRP A 931 17.23 4.26 -1.99
C TRP A 931 18.16 3.07 -2.31
N LEU A 932 17.97 2.41 -3.46
CA LEU A 932 18.77 1.26 -3.89
C LEU A 932 20.26 1.61 -4.10
N ILE A 933 20.54 2.84 -4.52
CA ILE A 933 21.90 3.39 -4.68
C ILE A 933 22.53 3.77 -3.34
N GLU A 934 21.75 4.18 -2.33
CA GLU A 934 22.26 4.36 -0.97
C GLU A 934 22.66 3.01 -0.36
N VAL A 935 21.78 2.01 -0.42
CA VAL A 935 21.98 0.67 0.18
C VAL A 935 22.82 -0.31 -0.66
N LYS A 936 23.35 0.16 -1.80
CA LYS A 936 24.29 -0.56 -2.69
C LYS A 936 23.74 -1.86 -3.31
N ALA A 937 22.42 -1.94 -3.49
CA ALA A 937 21.72 -3.13 -4.01
C ALA A 937 21.74 -3.18 -5.56
N VAL A 938 22.94 -3.28 -6.13
CA VAL A 938 23.24 -3.17 -7.58
C VAL A 938 22.22 -3.86 -8.51
N PRO A 939 21.86 -5.16 -8.35
CA PRO A 939 21.00 -5.84 -9.33
C PRO A 939 19.54 -5.38 -9.31
N PHE A 940 19.03 -4.93 -8.16
CA PHE A 940 17.70 -4.31 -8.07
C PHE A 940 17.73 -2.89 -8.64
N THR A 941 18.85 -2.16 -8.47
CA THR A 941 19.05 -0.83 -9.07
C THR A 941 18.96 -0.91 -10.60
N GLU A 942 19.61 -1.91 -11.22
CA GLU A 942 19.58 -2.12 -12.68
C GLU A 942 18.17 -2.43 -13.19
N ARG A 943 17.40 -3.26 -12.48
CA ARG A 943 16.00 -3.53 -12.83
C ARG A 943 15.12 -2.28 -12.71
N ALA A 944 15.30 -1.49 -11.65
CA ALA A 944 14.54 -0.26 -11.45
C ALA A 944 14.86 0.81 -12.51
N LEU A 945 16.14 0.98 -12.87
CA LEU A 945 16.57 1.85 -13.98
C LEU A 945 15.97 1.40 -15.33
N ALA A 946 15.90 0.09 -15.59
CA ALA A 946 15.26 -0.43 -16.80
C ALA A 946 13.76 -0.13 -16.85
N HIS A 947 13.03 -0.27 -15.74
CA HIS A 947 11.61 0.11 -15.65
C HIS A 947 11.40 1.63 -15.78
N GLU A 948 12.33 2.45 -15.31
CA GLU A 948 12.26 3.91 -15.49
C GLU A 948 12.37 4.32 -16.97
N LEU A 949 13.25 3.68 -17.76
CA LEU A 949 13.34 3.91 -19.21
C LEU A 949 12.12 3.41 -20.00
N LEU A 950 11.33 2.49 -19.44
CA LEU A 950 10.12 1.93 -20.06
C LEU A 950 8.83 2.64 -19.60
N SER A 951 8.90 3.46 -18.56
CA SER A 951 7.77 4.20 -18.00
C SER A 951 7.33 5.33 -18.93
N PRO A 952 6.02 5.50 -19.22
CA PRO A 952 5.54 6.60 -20.09
C PRO A 952 5.69 8.00 -19.48
N MET A 953 6.05 8.10 -18.20
CA MET A 953 6.41 9.34 -17.50
C MET A 953 7.87 9.37 -17.06
N GLY A 954 8.59 8.25 -17.21
CA GLY A 954 10.01 8.13 -16.89
C GLY A 954 10.87 8.24 -18.15
N GLY A 955 12.17 8.39 -17.97
CA GLY A 955 13.09 8.48 -19.09
C GLY A 955 14.47 9.00 -18.71
N PRO A 956 15.33 9.26 -19.72
CA PRO A 956 16.63 9.88 -19.54
C PRO A 956 16.49 11.34 -19.06
N THR A 957 16.31 11.49 -17.75
CA THR A 957 16.34 12.77 -17.01
C THR A 957 17.73 12.97 -16.40
N SER A 958 18.09 14.21 -16.04
CA SER A 958 19.37 14.48 -15.34
C SER A 958 19.52 13.58 -14.09
N GLY A 959 18.44 13.40 -13.31
CA GLY A 959 18.40 12.49 -12.17
C GLY A 959 18.63 11.02 -12.53
N TYR A 960 18.02 10.52 -13.62
CA TYR A 960 18.29 9.17 -14.14
C TYR A 960 19.78 9.00 -14.46
N HIS A 961 20.37 9.94 -15.20
CA HIS A 961 21.78 9.86 -15.63
C HIS A 961 22.75 9.97 -14.44
N ILE A 962 22.48 10.86 -13.47
CA ILE A 962 23.23 10.97 -12.19
C ILE A 962 23.21 9.64 -11.44
N ASN A 963 22.05 9.00 -11.32
CA ASN A 963 21.89 7.74 -10.61
C ASN A 963 22.51 6.55 -11.38
N TYR A 964 22.40 6.52 -12.71
CA TYR A 964 23.11 5.55 -13.56
C TYR A 964 24.64 5.71 -13.43
N ALA A 965 25.16 6.95 -13.40
CA ALA A 965 26.58 7.21 -13.17
C ALA A 965 27.04 6.79 -11.76
N ARG A 966 26.23 7.04 -10.71
CA ARG A 966 26.47 6.53 -9.34
C ARG A 966 26.56 5.00 -9.31
N LEU A 967 25.72 4.31 -10.06
CA LEU A 967 25.75 2.85 -10.19
C LEU A 967 27.00 2.38 -10.96
N LYS A 968 27.35 3.03 -12.06
CA LYS A 968 28.57 2.71 -12.85
C LYS A 968 29.85 2.96 -12.07
N LEU A 969 29.89 4.00 -11.23
CA LEU A 969 30.96 4.23 -10.26
C LEU A 969 31.09 3.08 -9.25
N GLN A 970 29.97 2.54 -8.73
CA GLN A 970 30.00 1.36 -7.84
C GLN A 970 30.55 0.11 -8.55
N LYS A 971 30.25 -0.06 -9.85
CA LYS A 971 30.85 -1.12 -10.71
C LYS A 971 32.28 -0.84 -11.16
N LYS A 972 32.83 0.35 -10.90
CA LYS A 972 34.13 0.86 -11.41
C LYS A 972 34.19 0.99 -12.95
N GLU A 973 33.02 1.15 -13.59
CA GLU A 973 32.83 1.28 -15.03
C GLU A 973 32.95 2.77 -15.47
N TYR A 974 34.11 3.38 -15.17
CA TYR A 974 34.31 4.84 -15.19
C TYR A 974 33.94 5.54 -16.50
N LYS A 975 34.17 4.91 -17.66
CA LYS A 975 33.86 5.51 -18.98
C LYS A 975 32.36 5.66 -19.24
N GLU A 976 31.55 4.72 -18.75
CA GLU A 976 30.10 4.79 -18.88
C GLU A 976 29.53 5.78 -17.87
N ALA A 977 30.13 5.90 -16.68
CA ALA A 977 29.82 6.98 -15.75
C ALA A 977 30.12 8.37 -16.34
N GLU A 978 31.28 8.56 -17.00
CA GLU A 978 31.64 9.81 -17.68
C GLU A 978 30.61 10.21 -18.74
N ASN A 979 30.34 9.32 -19.70
CA ASN A 979 29.35 9.56 -20.76
C ASN A 979 27.97 9.94 -20.19
N SER A 980 27.51 9.25 -19.15
CA SER A 980 26.22 9.56 -18.52
C SER A 980 26.22 10.89 -17.77
N LEU A 981 27.34 11.31 -17.18
CA LEU A 981 27.44 12.62 -16.54
C LEU A 981 27.48 13.76 -17.55
N ASP A 982 28.11 13.56 -18.72
CA ASP A 982 28.03 14.50 -19.84
C ASP A 982 26.59 14.65 -20.37
N GLU A 983 25.79 13.57 -20.38
CA GLU A 983 24.35 13.64 -20.67
C GLU A 983 23.59 14.37 -19.55
N ALA A 984 23.85 14.07 -18.28
CA ALA A 984 23.23 14.74 -17.14
C ALA A 984 23.45 16.27 -17.14
N LEU A 985 24.67 16.70 -17.49
CA LEU A 985 25.11 18.09 -17.57
C LEU A 985 24.57 18.84 -18.80
N GLN A 986 24.14 18.13 -19.85
CA GLN A 986 23.40 18.72 -20.97
C GLN A 986 21.96 19.07 -20.56
N PHE A 987 21.35 18.30 -19.65
CA PHE A 987 20.04 18.62 -19.09
C PHE A 987 20.11 19.72 -18.01
N ASP A 988 21.05 19.62 -17.07
CA ASP A 988 21.25 20.59 -15.99
C ASP A 988 22.74 20.84 -15.72
N TYR A 989 23.26 21.93 -16.30
CA TYR A 989 24.66 22.35 -16.13
C TYR A 989 24.96 23.00 -14.78
N GLN A 990 23.93 23.32 -13.97
CA GLN A 990 24.06 23.92 -12.64
C GLN A 990 24.05 22.88 -11.52
N ASN A 991 23.76 21.61 -11.84
CA ASN A 991 23.64 20.53 -10.86
C ASN A 991 24.95 20.25 -10.11
N PRO A 992 25.05 20.50 -8.78
CA PRO A 992 26.30 20.29 -8.04
C PRO A 992 26.68 18.81 -7.94
N ASP A 993 25.70 17.90 -7.84
CA ASP A 993 25.96 16.46 -7.75
C ASP A 993 26.55 15.90 -9.05
N ALA A 994 26.14 16.41 -10.22
CA ALA A 994 26.72 16.00 -11.50
C ALA A 994 28.20 16.42 -11.62
N TRP A 995 28.54 17.65 -11.24
CA TRP A 995 29.94 18.13 -11.21
C TRP A 995 30.78 17.40 -10.14
N ALA A 996 30.21 17.11 -8.98
CA ALA A 996 30.86 16.31 -7.93
C ALA A 996 31.22 14.91 -8.42
N LEU A 997 30.26 14.21 -9.04
CA LEU A 997 30.45 12.87 -9.57
C LEU A 997 31.43 12.87 -10.75
N MET A 998 31.43 13.90 -11.61
CA MET A 998 32.41 14.03 -12.69
C MET A 998 33.82 14.21 -12.11
N GLY A 999 33.99 15.07 -11.10
CA GLY A 999 35.24 15.21 -10.37
C GLY A 999 35.71 13.90 -9.73
N HIS A 1000 34.77 13.11 -9.17
CA HIS A 1000 35.05 11.78 -8.64
C HIS A 1000 35.45 10.77 -9.73
N VAL A 1001 34.82 10.76 -10.91
CA VAL A 1001 35.25 9.93 -12.05
C VAL A 1001 36.68 10.30 -12.45
N LYS A 1002 36.96 11.60 -12.69
CA LYS A 1002 38.27 12.10 -13.11
C LYS A 1002 39.37 11.79 -12.09
N TYR A 1003 39.07 11.91 -10.79
CA TYR A 1003 39.98 11.50 -9.72
C TYR A 1003 40.34 10.01 -9.80
N MET A 1004 39.34 9.13 -9.97
CA MET A 1004 39.54 7.68 -10.04
C MET A 1004 40.19 7.22 -11.35
N THR A 1005 40.18 8.05 -12.40
CA THR A 1005 40.96 7.86 -13.65
C THR A 1005 42.32 8.57 -13.65
N ASN A 1006 42.74 9.16 -12.52
CA ASN A 1006 44.01 9.91 -12.38
C ASN A 1006 44.15 11.13 -13.33
N ASP A 1007 43.03 11.78 -13.65
CA ASP A 1007 42.97 13.07 -14.36
C ASP A 1007 42.83 14.20 -13.32
N VAL A 1008 43.98 14.61 -12.76
CA VAL A 1008 44.06 15.50 -11.60
C VAL A 1008 43.58 16.92 -11.93
N GLU A 1009 43.93 17.45 -13.11
CA GLU A 1009 43.54 18.81 -13.52
C GLU A 1009 42.03 18.93 -13.76
N ALA A 1010 41.43 18.01 -14.52
CA ALA A 1010 39.98 18.03 -14.74
C ALA A 1010 39.20 17.73 -13.43
N SER A 1011 39.75 16.87 -12.56
CA SER A 1011 39.16 16.58 -11.25
C SER A 1011 39.10 17.83 -10.36
N ARG A 1012 40.22 18.57 -10.24
CA ARG A 1012 40.31 19.85 -9.52
C ARG A 1012 39.27 20.84 -10.02
N ASP A 1013 39.22 21.07 -11.32
CA ASP A 1013 38.34 22.08 -11.91
C ASP A 1013 36.84 21.72 -11.73
N CYS A 1014 36.50 20.43 -11.74
CA CYS A 1014 35.15 19.97 -11.40
C CYS A 1014 34.79 20.20 -9.92
N TYR A 1015 35.72 19.95 -8.98
CA TYR A 1015 35.47 20.20 -7.56
C TYR A 1015 35.41 21.69 -7.21
N GLU A 1016 36.33 22.51 -7.75
CA GLU A 1016 36.29 23.97 -7.59
C GLU A 1016 34.97 24.54 -8.11
N ARG A 1017 34.51 24.07 -9.29
CA ARG A 1017 33.20 24.43 -9.83
C ARG A 1017 32.04 23.97 -8.95
N THR A 1018 32.11 22.77 -8.39
CA THR A 1018 31.08 22.25 -7.46
C THR A 1018 30.95 23.15 -6.23
N ILE A 1019 32.08 23.57 -5.65
CA ILE A 1019 32.13 24.45 -4.47
C ILE A 1019 31.69 25.89 -4.78
N SER A 1020 31.70 26.29 -6.07
CA SER A 1020 31.24 27.62 -6.50
C SER A 1020 29.72 27.81 -6.56
N PHE A 1021 28.94 26.72 -6.50
CA PHE A 1021 27.48 26.79 -6.51
C PHE A 1021 26.90 27.21 -5.14
N THR A 1022 25.67 27.73 -5.16
CA THR A 1022 24.96 28.19 -3.94
C THR A 1022 24.23 27.06 -3.20
N THR A 1023 24.10 25.90 -3.83
CA THR A 1023 23.52 24.67 -3.28
C THR A 1023 24.64 23.64 -3.09
N ASP A 1024 24.69 23.04 -1.90
CA ASP A 1024 25.64 21.97 -1.60
C ASP A 1024 25.33 20.71 -2.44
N ALA A 1025 26.39 20.01 -2.88
CA ALA A 1025 26.32 18.62 -3.31
C ALA A 1025 26.15 17.69 -2.10
N ALA A 1026 25.57 16.50 -2.31
CA ALA A 1026 25.27 15.54 -1.24
C ALA A 1026 26.51 15.13 -0.42
N GLU A 1027 27.65 14.89 -1.10
CA GLU A 1027 28.89 14.33 -0.53
C GLU A 1027 30.03 15.37 -0.38
N MET A 1028 29.70 16.61 -0.02
CA MET A 1028 30.65 17.72 0.14
C MET A 1028 31.90 17.41 0.99
N HIS A 1029 31.81 16.53 1.99
CA HIS A 1029 32.98 16.14 2.81
C HIS A 1029 34.03 15.39 1.97
N SER A 1030 33.59 14.39 1.22
CA SER A 1030 34.42 13.61 0.28
C SER A 1030 35.04 14.47 -0.83
N ILE A 1031 34.33 15.52 -1.25
CA ILE A 1031 34.79 16.51 -2.23
C ILE A 1031 35.91 17.37 -1.64
N TYR A 1032 35.74 17.93 -0.43
CA TYR A 1032 36.78 18.74 0.21
C TYR A 1032 38.06 17.95 0.46
N LEU A 1033 37.98 16.70 0.94
CA LEU A 1033 39.16 15.86 1.15
C LEU A 1033 39.94 15.61 -0.15
N ARG A 1034 39.23 15.27 -1.24
CA ARG A 1034 39.87 14.99 -2.54
C ARG A 1034 40.41 16.24 -3.24
N LEU A 1035 39.75 17.40 -3.12
CA LEU A 1035 40.31 18.65 -3.62
C LEU A 1035 41.54 19.10 -2.79
N ALA A 1036 41.49 18.94 -1.47
CA ALA A 1036 42.59 19.33 -0.61
C ALA A 1036 43.82 18.41 -0.77
N SER A 1037 43.64 17.10 -1.03
CA SER A 1037 44.75 16.20 -1.38
C SER A 1037 45.37 16.54 -2.74
N ILE A 1038 44.57 16.93 -3.74
CA ILE A 1038 45.09 17.49 -5.01
C ILE A 1038 45.94 18.75 -4.74
N TYR A 1039 45.47 19.68 -3.91
CA TYR A 1039 46.26 20.87 -3.56
C TYR A 1039 47.55 20.55 -2.79
N LEU A 1040 47.64 19.44 -2.04
CA LEU A 1040 48.91 18.97 -1.47
C LEU A 1040 49.86 18.46 -2.56
N GLN A 1041 49.35 17.67 -3.52
CA GLN A 1041 50.13 17.15 -4.65
C GLN A 1041 50.62 18.25 -5.60
N GLU A 1042 49.86 19.35 -5.73
CA GLU A 1042 50.24 20.55 -6.50
C GLU A 1042 51.13 21.54 -5.71
N GLU A 1043 51.61 21.18 -4.51
CA GLU A 1043 52.38 22.03 -3.58
C GLU A 1043 51.66 23.34 -3.15
N LYS A 1044 50.35 23.45 -3.38
CA LYS A 1044 49.50 24.61 -3.02
C LYS A 1044 49.05 24.53 -1.55
N PHE A 1045 50.02 24.38 -0.63
CA PHE A 1045 49.78 24.07 0.78
C PHE A 1045 48.81 25.04 1.49
N SER A 1046 48.81 26.33 1.14
CA SER A 1046 47.86 27.32 1.68
C SER A 1046 46.41 27.05 1.27
N ASN A 1047 46.17 26.57 0.05
CA ASN A 1047 44.83 26.21 -0.42
C ASN A 1047 44.41 24.85 0.15
N ALA A 1048 45.34 23.90 0.26
CA ALA A 1048 45.13 22.62 0.93
C ALA A 1048 44.68 22.82 2.39
N LYS A 1049 45.43 23.60 3.19
CA LYS A 1049 45.10 23.97 4.58
C LYS A 1049 43.67 24.53 4.69
N ASN A 1050 43.32 25.51 3.86
CA ASN A 1050 41.99 26.12 3.88
C ASN A 1050 40.88 25.13 3.52
N THR A 1051 41.11 24.24 2.56
CA THR A 1051 40.10 23.25 2.10
C THR A 1051 39.94 22.09 3.09
N PHE A 1052 41.02 21.59 3.69
CA PHE A 1052 40.92 20.64 4.81
C PHE A 1052 40.22 21.26 6.03
N LEU A 1053 40.44 22.54 6.33
CA LEU A 1053 39.69 23.25 7.39
C LEU A 1053 38.19 23.43 7.06
N LEU A 1054 37.76 23.35 5.79
CA LEU A 1054 36.34 23.25 5.43
C LEU A 1054 35.78 21.84 5.70
N ALA A 1055 36.54 20.79 5.39
CA ALA A 1055 36.20 19.41 5.76
C ALA A 1055 36.05 19.27 7.28
N CYS A 1056 37.05 19.73 8.05
CA CYS A 1056 37.05 19.71 9.52
C CYS A 1056 35.82 20.42 10.12
N LYS A 1057 35.38 21.54 9.52
CA LYS A 1057 34.18 22.28 9.96
C LYS A 1057 32.86 21.55 9.70
N ARG A 1058 32.82 20.62 8.73
CA ARG A 1058 31.62 19.86 8.37
C ARG A 1058 31.56 18.50 9.06
N SER A 1059 32.69 17.79 9.12
CA SER A 1059 32.83 16.48 9.78
C SER A 1059 34.30 16.25 10.16
N PRO A 1060 34.73 16.53 11.41
CA PRO A 1060 36.11 16.28 11.84
C PRO A 1060 36.45 14.78 11.80
N SER A 1061 37.44 14.41 10.99
CA SER A 1061 37.99 13.06 10.85
C SER A 1061 39.52 13.06 10.92
N CYS A 1062 40.13 11.89 11.16
CA CYS A 1062 41.60 11.74 11.17
C CYS A 1062 42.22 12.25 9.87
N VAL A 1063 41.69 11.82 8.71
CA VAL A 1063 42.17 12.24 7.39
C VAL A 1063 42.06 13.75 7.19
N SER A 1064 40.96 14.37 7.66
CA SER A 1064 40.79 15.83 7.55
C SER A 1064 41.83 16.60 8.36
N TRP A 1065 42.12 16.18 9.59
CA TRP A 1065 43.08 16.84 10.48
C TRP A 1065 44.53 16.53 10.12
N LEU A 1066 44.85 15.31 9.70
CA LEU A 1066 46.13 14.93 9.12
C LEU A 1066 46.44 15.82 7.89
N GLY A 1067 45.46 16.05 7.02
CA GLY A 1067 45.59 16.97 5.88
C GLY A 1067 45.91 18.42 6.29
N VAL A 1068 45.29 18.94 7.35
CA VAL A 1068 45.66 20.25 7.93
C VAL A 1068 47.09 20.20 8.48
N GLY A 1069 47.45 19.17 9.24
CA GLY A 1069 48.76 19.00 9.87
C GLY A 1069 49.89 18.96 8.85
N ILE A 1070 49.74 18.16 7.78
CA ILE A 1070 50.68 18.10 6.65
C ILE A 1070 50.81 19.48 6.00
N ALA A 1071 49.69 20.16 5.68
CA ALA A 1071 49.73 21.46 5.05
C ALA A 1071 50.46 22.52 5.91
N CYS A 1072 50.18 22.58 7.21
CA CYS A 1072 50.84 23.49 8.15
C CYS A 1072 52.34 23.15 8.30
N TYR A 1073 52.69 21.87 8.39
CA TYR A 1073 54.09 21.42 8.46
C TYR A 1073 54.90 21.80 7.20
N ARG A 1074 54.29 21.65 6.01
CA ARG A 1074 54.89 22.07 4.72
C ARG A 1074 55.00 23.60 4.60
N LEU A 1075 54.10 24.36 5.23
CA LEU A 1075 54.18 25.83 5.36
C LEU A 1075 55.18 26.30 6.43
N GLY A 1076 55.70 25.41 7.28
CA GLY A 1076 56.59 25.73 8.41
C GLY A 1076 55.86 26.21 9.67
N GLU A 1077 54.53 26.13 9.70
CA GLU A 1077 53.66 26.55 10.80
C GLU A 1077 53.60 25.45 11.89
N LEU A 1078 54.76 25.11 12.48
CA LEU A 1078 54.95 23.89 13.27
C LEU A 1078 54.00 23.73 14.47
N ALA A 1079 53.57 24.83 15.10
CA ALA A 1079 52.60 24.79 16.21
C ALA A 1079 51.19 24.42 15.73
N GLU A 1080 50.71 25.03 14.65
CA GLU A 1080 49.39 24.69 14.07
C GLU A 1080 49.40 23.29 13.43
N ALA A 1081 50.57 22.84 12.97
CA ALA A 1081 50.77 21.46 12.54
C ALA A 1081 50.66 20.47 13.72
N GLU A 1082 51.26 20.79 14.86
CA GLU A 1082 51.14 19.98 16.08
C GLU A 1082 49.70 19.91 16.59
N ASP A 1083 49.02 21.05 16.72
CA ASP A 1083 47.62 21.11 17.16
C ASP A 1083 46.74 20.21 16.27
N ALA A 1084 46.84 20.35 14.94
CA ALA A 1084 46.09 19.55 13.98
C ALA A 1084 46.43 18.04 14.02
N LEU A 1085 47.71 17.68 14.14
CA LEU A 1085 48.12 16.28 14.27
C LEU A 1085 47.69 15.67 15.61
N SER A 1086 47.59 16.47 16.67
CA SER A 1086 47.07 16.02 17.97
C SER A 1086 45.57 15.69 17.89
N GLU A 1087 44.76 16.53 17.22
CA GLU A 1087 43.35 16.26 16.94
C GLU A 1087 43.18 15.01 16.04
N ALA A 1088 44.04 14.81 15.04
CA ALA A 1088 44.05 13.58 14.24
C ALA A 1088 44.30 12.33 15.11
N ASN A 1089 45.29 12.38 16.01
CA ASN A 1089 45.65 11.30 16.93
C ASN A 1089 44.53 11.01 17.96
N ILE A 1090 43.79 12.03 18.41
CA ILE A 1090 42.61 11.88 19.27
C ILE A 1090 41.49 11.11 18.56
N LEU A 1091 41.30 11.32 17.26
CA LEU A 1091 40.26 10.63 16.47
C LEU A 1091 40.68 9.23 16.00
N ASN A 1092 41.96 9.01 15.66
CA ASN A 1092 42.50 7.68 15.36
C ASN A 1092 43.99 7.56 15.77
N ASN A 1093 44.24 7.02 16.95
CA ASN A 1093 45.60 6.79 17.45
C ASN A 1093 46.34 5.60 16.81
N THR A 1094 45.71 4.87 15.87
CA THR A 1094 46.31 3.76 15.12
C THR A 1094 46.83 4.17 13.74
N ASP A 1095 46.70 5.45 13.38
CA ASP A 1095 47.17 5.99 12.10
C ASP A 1095 48.70 6.18 12.10
N PRO A 1096 49.46 5.43 11.28
CA PRO A 1096 50.93 5.52 11.29
C PRO A 1096 51.46 6.81 10.67
N GLU A 1097 50.72 7.46 9.76
CA GLU A 1097 51.15 8.71 9.12
C GLU A 1097 51.07 9.88 10.10
N VAL A 1098 50.03 9.93 10.94
CA VAL A 1098 49.92 10.90 12.04
C VAL A 1098 51.14 10.81 12.97
N TRP A 1099 51.54 9.61 13.38
CA TRP A 1099 52.75 9.42 14.21
C TRP A 1099 54.05 9.76 13.47
N GLY A 1100 54.12 9.52 12.16
CA GLY A 1100 55.25 9.93 11.31
C GLY A 1100 55.41 11.45 11.23
N TYR A 1101 54.32 12.19 10.99
CA TYR A 1101 54.34 13.65 10.96
C TYR A 1101 54.54 14.27 12.35
N LEU A 1102 53.99 13.68 13.42
CA LEU A 1102 54.31 14.09 14.80
C LEU A 1102 55.80 13.93 15.11
N SER A 1103 56.44 12.84 14.66
CA SER A 1103 57.90 12.67 14.76
C SER A 1103 58.64 13.81 14.06
N LEU A 1104 58.28 14.16 12.82
CA LEU A 1104 58.90 15.28 12.08
C LEU A 1104 58.75 16.63 12.79
N VAL A 1105 57.58 16.90 13.38
CA VAL A 1105 57.36 18.13 14.16
C VAL A 1105 58.19 18.12 15.45
N CYS A 1106 58.27 16.99 16.17
CA CYS A 1106 59.10 16.85 17.37
C CYS A 1106 60.60 17.02 17.06
N LEU A 1107 61.09 16.46 15.95
CA LEU A 1107 62.47 16.62 15.47
C LEU A 1107 62.77 18.10 15.19
N LYS A 1108 61.94 18.79 14.39
CA LYS A 1108 62.14 20.22 14.05
C LYS A 1108 61.96 21.16 15.24
N THR A 1109 61.23 20.77 16.28
CA THR A 1109 61.06 21.55 17.53
C THR A 1109 62.08 21.19 18.62
N GLY A 1110 62.99 20.24 18.39
CA GLY A 1110 64.05 19.87 19.34
C GLY A 1110 63.64 18.89 20.45
N ARG A 1111 62.44 18.30 20.38
CA ARG A 1111 61.85 17.48 21.46
C ARG A 1111 62.25 16.01 21.32
N GLN A 1112 63.49 15.73 21.75
CA GLN A 1112 64.20 14.47 21.51
C GLN A 1112 63.42 13.22 21.93
N LEU A 1113 62.89 13.19 23.17
CA LEU A 1113 62.18 12.03 23.72
C LEU A 1113 60.83 11.78 23.04
N GLU A 1114 60.15 12.83 22.64
CA GLU A 1114 58.83 12.76 21.98
C GLU A 1114 58.99 12.33 20.51
N ALA A 1115 60.03 12.81 19.82
CA ALA A 1115 60.41 12.36 18.49
C ALA A 1115 60.72 10.85 18.46
N GLU A 1116 61.57 10.37 19.38
CA GLU A 1116 61.94 8.95 19.45
C GLU A 1116 60.72 8.06 19.76
N GLN A 1117 59.80 8.52 20.62
CA GLN A 1117 58.55 7.82 20.92
C GLN A 1117 57.61 7.79 19.72
N ALA A 1118 57.31 8.94 19.10
CA ALA A 1118 56.44 9.03 17.94
C ALA A 1118 56.96 8.18 16.78
N TYR A 1119 58.27 8.20 16.53
CA TYR A 1119 58.91 7.35 15.54
C TYR A 1119 58.73 5.85 15.83
N LYS A 1120 58.93 5.41 17.08
CA LYS A 1120 58.67 4.02 17.49
C LYS A 1120 57.21 3.62 17.32
N TYR A 1121 56.25 4.52 17.56
CA TYR A 1121 54.84 4.24 17.33
C TYR A 1121 54.49 4.15 15.84
N ALA A 1122 55.01 5.05 14.99
CA ALA A 1122 54.85 4.97 13.54
C ALA A 1122 55.38 3.63 12.96
N LEU A 1123 56.57 3.20 13.37
CA LEU A 1123 57.12 1.89 12.98
C LEU A 1123 56.29 0.72 13.51
N LYS A 1124 55.86 0.77 14.77
CA LYS A 1124 55.02 -0.28 15.41
C LYS A 1124 53.65 -0.43 14.74
N LEU A 1125 53.11 0.65 14.18
CA LEU A 1125 51.86 0.68 13.41
C LEU A 1125 52.07 0.35 11.92
N ASN A 1126 53.31 0.08 11.50
CA ASN A 1126 53.73 -0.26 10.14
C ASN A 1126 53.52 0.90 9.13
N LEU A 1127 54.13 2.06 9.40
CA LEU A 1127 54.21 3.15 8.42
C LEU A 1127 54.75 2.65 7.07
N SER A 1128 53.92 2.73 6.04
CA SER A 1128 54.19 2.24 4.69
C SER A 1128 54.63 3.32 3.69
N ASP A 1129 54.55 4.60 4.06
CA ASP A 1129 55.05 5.70 3.24
C ASP A 1129 56.58 5.78 3.33
N TYR A 1130 57.24 5.38 2.24
CA TYR A 1130 58.69 5.40 2.12
C TYR A 1130 59.27 6.82 1.96
N ASP A 1131 58.51 7.76 1.40
CA ASP A 1131 58.97 9.14 1.20
C ASP A 1131 58.92 9.90 2.53
N LEU A 1132 57.85 9.72 3.32
CA LEU A 1132 57.76 10.20 4.71
C LEU A 1132 58.84 9.55 5.60
N LEU A 1133 59.05 8.23 5.48
CA LEU A 1133 60.09 7.55 6.24
C LEU A 1133 61.51 8.05 5.87
N GLY A 1134 61.74 8.33 4.59
CA GLY A 1134 62.97 8.95 4.09
C GLY A 1134 63.17 10.38 4.60
N GLU A 1135 62.11 11.20 4.64
CA GLU A 1135 62.17 12.54 5.23
C GLU A 1135 62.52 12.46 6.73
N ILE A 1136 61.90 11.53 7.48
CA ILE A 1136 62.22 11.31 8.90
C ILE A 1136 63.70 10.92 9.07
N HIS A 1137 64.22 9.99 8.27
CA HIS A 1137 65.62 9.59 8.31
C HIS A 1137 66.60 10.71 7.95
N GLN A 1138 66.25 11.58 7.00
CA GLN A 1138 67.07 12.74 6.65
C GLN A 1138 67.08 13.76 7.79
N VAL A 1139 65.91 14.12 8.33
CA VAL A 1139 65.82 15.08 9.44
C VAL A 1139 66.50 14.54 10.71
N GLN A 1140 66.39 13.24 11.01
CA GLN A 1140 67.13 12.59 12.11
C GLN A 1140 68.65 12.70 11.95
N GLN A 1141 69.18 12.57 10.73
CA GLN A 1141 70.61 12.78 10.44
C GLN A 1141 71.01 14.26 10.59
N ASP A 1142 70.17 15.19 10.13
CA ASP A 1142 70.45 16.62 10.18
C ASP A 1142 70.43 17.19 11.61
N VAL A 1143 69.55 16.67 12.49
CA VAL A 1143 69.47 17.09 13.92
C VAL A 1143 70.30 16.23 14.87
N GLY A 1144 70.71 15.03 14.46
CA GLY A 1144 71.58 14.13 15.23
C GLY A 1144 70.92 13.42 16.42
N PHE A 1145 69.59 13.27 16.41
CA PHE A 1145 68.84 12.53 17.45
C PHE A 1145 67.50 11.97 16.92
N GLY A 1146 66.84 11.12 17.71
CA GLY A 1146 65.47 10.65 17.47
C GLY A 1146 65.37 9.34 16.67
N ASN A 1147 66.46 8.86 16.06
CA ASN A 1147 66.60 7.45 15.67
C ASN A 1147 67.08 6.65 16.90
N PRO A 1148 66.37 5.59 17.34
CA PRO A 1148 66.76 4.76 18.49
C PRO A 1148 67.99 3.85 18.27
N GLU A 1149 68.68 3.94 17.13
CA GLU A 1149 69.97 3.27 16.88
C GLU A 1149 71.21 4.11 17.26
N PHE A 1150 71.03 5.36 17.72
CA PHE A 1150 72.11 6.31 18.07
C PHE A 1150 72.36 6.43 19.59
#